data_AF-A0A1B8WAZ0-F1
#
_entry.id   AF-A0A1B8WAZ0-F1
#
_cell.length_a   1.000
_cell.length_b   1.000
_cell.length_c   1.000
_cell.angle_alpha   90.00
_cell.angle_beta   90.00
_cell.angle_gamma   90.00
#
_symmetry.space_group_name_H-M   'P 1'
#
loop_
_entity.id
_entity.type
_entity.pdbx_description
1 polymer ?
#
loop_
_entity_poly.entity_id
_entity_poly.type
_entity_poly.pdbx_seq_one_letter_code
_entity_poly.pdbx_strand_id
1 'polypeptide(L)'
;MLRKKKWLSLALCCSLLASFLTSLAPAYAANESQMTTAAVTDEFTEQELKDNDYIVYFVNAGDATPATVEGSDKLGLYSSVTEQVYGVDPITKKSWGLVTTTSATNVRDATTKSGSLRYYNGTQVRDKAISYDFELPQGEYDVTFGFSNPWSGRSVNLLLEGNNVSGGDFAIGGDGAEKVVTYRKVNVTDGQLNVRIQGPATAALSNYNDPLINYLVIRLNITVPLADLENKIAEAKLDAAGTNYTPYSLAALNKVIQESETLLQSLLSSGADITEPAVQEQIISGIAALSKGISELAINEPYDSFKPGDIWRDTNGALIQAHGGGMMYDEVTSTYYWYGEDKTYGYLPARGVRVYASKDLYNWEDHGLALTAIESADDFVNDPLISELYAGREDKADILNDIGTDRIIERPKVIYNDKTKKYVMWMHTDGPSATSTANYAKAEAGYALSDSPFGPFVYQESHRMDRAPEGAADNGQPYQPGMARDMTLFKDDDGTGYLVYSSEENLTIYISKLNDSYTDVVGWHKDGNVERDTAYKAVHGVDYVRVFPLAQREAPALFKYQGKYYMITSGATGWAPNVGKYTVADNIMGPWKTMRDVAPGSSTTFGSQSTQVIPVDAAAGKFIYMGDRWNQNDLANSRYIWLPIEFGQGDEIALRWQDEWKLDVLDGMGKVEVNTTLPASTTIGVAPALPDVVNVTLSDGTIKDTPIAWSVNADSFQKPGVVNISGLLTELSNKKVEIQLYVIPKGGAYFVHAGGADTQDYKDMIALMGEENVLNGAIIDQKYDPANGQSWGYVGDNTLTSGTSSGDLFGSLRYLKGNSGDDLTYRFDIGNGSYNVYVGLYDPWSQYSNGKRIADLLLNGTVKTNGYVFTAAKDVLSYDDVAITDGKLELTVHRSANAGASSSDPQISWIMIAENGEKPSPSPSPDPTPTPTPTSSPDPTPTSSPDPTPSPDPTPSPSTDPTPSPVSTPNPNTNPAPSPSPSISPSATPSPSAEPQPVFPDAVGHWASASIAKLAGQKILGGFPDGSFKPDKQMSRAEFAAVVSRLLHLEPSEGKTSFEDIPSTAWYNQYVMGLYEAGIITGFQDGSFKPNLELTREEAFVILHRALKDQLKVLADASKPTFTDKAGISSWANEAIEALTAAGVIKGYEDGTLRPKDKITRAEIASIVASLVKS
;
A
#
# COMPACT_ATOMS: atom_id res chain seq x y z
N MET A 1 -10.03 -7.16 -32.22
CA MET A 1 -10.68 -7.32 -33.54
C MET A 1 -12.21 -7.12 -33.53
N LEU A 2 -12.81 -6.46 -32.52
CA LEU A 2 -14.29 -6.33 -32.41
C LEU A 2 -14.88 -4.91 -32.63
N ARG A 3 -14.08 -3.86 -32.88
CA ARG A 3 -14.62 -2.50 -33.12
C ARG A 3 -15.08 -2.21 -34.55
N LYS A 4 -14.91 -3.12 -35.51
CA LYS A 4 -15.32 -2.91 -36.93
C LYS A 4 -16.76 -3.32 -37.26
N LYS A 5 -17.57 -3.77 -36.30
CA LYS A 5 -18.96 -4.23 -36.57
C LYS A 5 -20.08 -3.22 -36.27
N LYS A 6 -19.82 -2.09 -35.61
CA LYS A 6 -20.88 -1.09 -35.30
C LYS A 6 -21.40 -0.30 -36.52
N TRP A 7 -20.70 -0.34 -37.66
CA TRP A 7 -21.11 0.37 -38.88
C TRP A 7 -21.93 -0.46 -39.87
N LEU A 8 -22.07 -1.78 -39.65
CA LEU A 8 -22.89 -2.65 -40.52
C LEU A 8 -24.32 -2.86 -39.99
N SER A 9 -24.57 -2.60 -38.71
CA SER A 9 -25.89 -2.80 -38.09
C SER A 9 -26.90 -1.69 -38.40
N LEU A 10 -26.42 -0.49 -38.76
CA LEU A 10 -27.27 0.66 -39.06
C LEU A 10 -28.00 0.52 -40.42
N ALA A 11 -27.43 -0.24 -41.36
CA ALA A 11 -28.03 -0.46 -42.67
C ALA A 11 -29.13 -1.53 -42.68
N LEU A 12 -29.22 -2.39 -41.65
CA LEU A 12 -30.22 -3.46 -41.57
C LEU A 12 -31.49 -3.06 -40.77
N CYS A 13 -31.39 -2.05 -39.90
CA CYS A 13 -32.53 -1.52 -39.13
C CYS A 13 -33.42 -0.56 -39.96
N CYS A 14 -32.90 0.12 -40.98
CA CYS A 14 -33.71 0.99 -41.85
C CYS A 14 -34.69 0.21 -42.76
N SER A 15 -34.48 -1.09 -42.97
CA SER A 15 -35.34 -1.93 -43.82
C SER A 15 -36.50 -2.62 -43.09
N LEU A 16 -36.53 -2.62 -41.75
CA LEU A 16 -37.59 -3.30 -40.97
C LEU A 16 -38.63 -2.34 -40.37
N LEU A 17 -38.33 -1.04 -40.30
CA LEU A 17 -39.27 0.01 -39.88
C LEU A 17 -40.25 0.46 -40.98
N ALA A 18 -40.00 0.10 -42.25
CA ALA A 18 -40.82 0.53 -43.38
C ALA A 18 -42.13 -0.28 -43.59
N SER A 19 -42.38 -1.32 -42.77
CA SER A 19 -43.48 -2.28 -43.00
C SER A 19 -44.60 -2.30 -41.94
N PHE A 20 -44.62 -1.38 -40.97
CA PHE A 20 -45.67 -1.35 -39.93
C PHE A 20 -46.40 -0.02 -39.72
N LEU A 21 -46.26 0.94 -40.64
CA LEU A 21 -47.00 2.21 -40.61
C LEU A 21 -47.83 2.43 -41.90
N THR A 22 -48.79 1.55 -42.14
CA THR A 22 -49.91 1.83 -43.04
C THR A 22 -51.22 1.42 -42.39
N SER A 23 -51.74 2.28 -41.51
CA SER A 23 -53.15 2.64 -41.44
C SER A 23 -53.42 3.26 -40.07
N LEU A 24 -53.69 4.56 -40.07
CA LEU A 24 -54.73 5.25 -39.30
C LEU A 24 -54.38 6.73 -39.28
N ALA A 25 -54.86 7.45 -40.29
CA ALA A 25 -55.18 8.85 -40.08
C ALA A 25 -56.40 8.92 -39.16
N PRO A 26 -56.43 9.90 -38.25
CA PRO A 26 -57.46 10.90 -38.41
C PRO A 26 -56.89 12.32 -38.40
N ALA A 27 -57.55 13.13 -39.21
CA ALA A 27 -57.35 14.55 -39.33
C ALA A 27 -57.64 15.27 -38.01
N TYR A 28 -56.71 16.12 -37.57
CA TYR A 28 -57.00 17.46 -37.06
C TYR A 28 -55.82 18.36 -37.40
N ALA A 29 -55.92 19.01 -38.56
CA ALA A 29 -55.23 20.26 -38.78
C ALA A 29 -56.03 21.34 -38.03
N ALA A 30 -55.47 21.86 -36.95
CA ALA A 30 -55.96 23.07 -36.31
C ALA A 30 -54.77 23.83 -35.71
N ASN A 31 -54.35 24.87 -36.45
CA ASN A 31 -53.63 26.07 -36.04
C ASN A 31 -53.04 26.08 -34.62
N GLU A 32 -51.74 25.80 -34.52
CA GLU A 32 -50.89 26.45 -33.52
C GLU A 32 -50.16 27.59 -34.21
N SER A 33 -50.53 28.82 -33.86
CA SER A 33 -49.77 30.00 -34.20
C SER A 33 -48.47 30.00 -33.41
N GLN A 34 -47.43 29.34 -33.94
CA GLN A 34 -46.05 29.51 -33.49
C GLN A 34 -45.53 30.89 -33.94
N MET A 35 -45.48 31.82 -32.99
CA MET A 35 -44.50 32.89 -32.94
C MET A 35 -43.82 32.66 -31.59
N THR A 36 -42.53 32.34 -31.43
CA THR A 36 -41.33 32.87 -32.09
C THR A 36 -40.08 32.07 -31.64
N THR A 37 -39.41 31.31 -32.52
CA THR A 37 -37.97 30.90 -32.40
C THR A 37 -37.36 30.47 -33.76
N ALA A 38 -38.02 30.77 -34.89
CA ALA A 38 -37.64 30.27 -36.23
C ALA A 38 -36.16 30.49 -36.59
N ALA A 39 -35.56 31.58 -36.09
CA ALA A 39 -34.18 31.94 -36.41
C ALA A 39 -33.12 30.98 -35.86
N VAL A 40 -33.31 30.33 -34.70
CA VAL A 40 -32.35 29.32 -34.19
C VAL A 40 -32.51 27.99 -34.93
N THR A 41 -33.75 27.61 -35.24
CA THR A 41 -34.06 26.40 -36.02
C THR A 41 -33.66 26.49 -37.48
N ASP A 42 -33.38 27.70 -37.98
CA ASP A 42 -32.80 27.92 -39.31
C ASP A 42 -31.26 27.77 -39.31
N GLU A 43 -30.59 27.94 -38.16
CA GLU A 43 -29.13 27.80 -38.01
C GLU A 43 -28.70 26.35 -37.71
N PHE A 44 -29.53 25.58 -37.00
CA PHE A 44 -29.25 24.19 -36.64
C PHE A 44 -30.42 23.27 -36.96
N THR A 45 -30.11 22.05 -37.36
CA THR A 45 -31.10 21.00 -37.54
C THR A 45 -31.73 20.59 -36.21
N GLU A 46 -32.96 20.06 -36.25
CA GLU A 46 -33.63 19.54 -35.06
C GLU A 46 -32.82 18.44 -34.35
N GLN A 47 -32.07 17.63 -35.11
CA GLN A 47 -31.19 16.60 -34.54
C GLN A 47 -29.98 17.21 -33.82
N GLU A 48 -29.33 18.24 -34.38
CA GLU A 48 -28.21 18.93 -33.71
C GLU A 48 -28.66 19.60 -32.41
N LEU A 49 -29.87 20.17 -32.40
CA LEU A 49 -30.49 20.71 -31.20
C LEU A 49 -30.76 19.62 -30.15
N LYS A 50 -31.31 18.47 -30.54
CA LYS A 50 -31.55 17.33 -29.64
C LYS A 50 -30.24 16.75 -29.08
N ASP A 51 -29.24 16.54 -29.93
CA ASP A 51 -27.94 15.96 -29.54
C ASP A 51 -27.17 16.85 -28.55
N ASN A 52 -27.54 18.14 -28.48
CA ASN A 52 -26.95 19.13 -27.60
C ASN A 52 -27.90 19.59 -26.48
N ASP A 53 -28.96 18.83 -26.18
CA ASP A 53 -29.96 19.11 -25.14
C ASP A 53 -30.60 20.51 -25.26
N TYR A 54 -30.70 21.01 -26.49
CA TYR A 54 -31.13 22.36 -26.87
C TYR A 54 -30.31 23.48 -26.21
N ILE A 55 -29.16 23.14 -25.62
CA ILE A 55 -28.25 24.09 -24.99
C ILE A 55 -27.60 24.90 -26.12
N VAL A 56 -27.72 26.22 -26.04
CA VAL A 56 -27.10 27.14 -27.00
C VAL A 56 -25.86 27.80 -26.41
N TYR A 57 -25.82 28.01 -25.09
CA TYR A 57 -24.61 28.40 -24.36
C TYR A 57 -24.51 27.66 -23.03
N PHE A 58 -23.29 27.28 -22.66
CA PHE A 58 -22.93 26.83 -21.32
C PHE A 58 -21.77 27.68 -20.81
N VAL A 59 -21.89 28.17 -19.59
CA VAL A 59 -20.84 28.90 -18.89
C VAL A 59 -20.39 28.10 -17.67
N ASN A 60 -19.12 27.75 -17.60
CA ASN A 60 -18.47 27.33 -16.36
C ASN A 60 -17.73 28.53 -15.76
N ALA A 61 -18.36 29.21 -14.80
CA ALA A 61 -17.90 30.49 -14.30
C ALA A 61 -16.69 30.32 -13.38
N GLY A 62 -15.57 30.91 -13.78
CA GLY A 62 -14.29 30.78 -13.10
C GLY A 62 -13.46 29.58 -13.55
N ASP A 63 -13.84 28.93 -14.66
CA ASP A 63 -13.12 27.82 -15.25
C ASP A 63 -11.69 28.21 -15.66
N ALA A 64 -10.71 27.44 -15.18
CA ALA A 64 -9.29 27.63 -15.48
C ALA A 64 -8.88 26.93 -16.79
N THR A 65 -9.72 26.06 -17.32
CA THR A 65 -9.51 25.21 -18.50
C THR A 65 -10.69 25.31 -19.46
N PRO A 66 -10.92 26.48 -20.09
CA PRO A 66 -12.19 26.80 -20.70
C PRO A 66 -12.53 26.03 -21.98
N ALA A 67 -11.88 24.91 -22.30
CA ALA A 67 -12.11 24.11 -23.51
C ALA A 67 -12.69 22.72 -23.24
N THR A 68 -12.93 22.35 -21.97
CA THR A 68 -13.41 21.02 -21.58
C THR A 68 -14.67 21.10 -20.73
N VAL A 69 -15.73 20.41 -21.15
CA VAL A 69 -16.95 20.19 -20.35
C VAL A 69 -16.88 18.84 -19.65
N GLU A 70 -17.45 18.76 -18.45
CA GLU A 70 -17.43 17.59 -17.58
C GLU A 70 -18.50 16.57 -17.96
N GLY A 71 -18.16 15.28 -17.96
CA GLY A 71 -19.14 14.19 -18.02
C GLY A 71 -20.07 14.27 -19.24
N SER A 72 -21.37 14.46 -18.98
CA SER A 72 -22.41 14.61 -19.99
C SER A 72 -22.73 16.07 -20.37
N ASP A 73 -22.07 17.05 -19.75
CA ASP A 73 -22.33 18.47 -20.05
C ASP A 73 -21.94 18.82 -21.49
N LYS A 74 -22.61 19.84 -22.02
CA LYS A 74 -22.47 20.30 -23.41
C LYS A 74 -22.07 21.76 -23.42
N LEU A 75 -21.11 22.13 -24.28
CA LEU A 75 -20.65 23.52 -24.41
C LEU A 75 -21.74 24.49 -24.87
N GLY A 76 -22.79 24.00 -25.52
CA GLY A 76 -23.76 24.83 -26.22
C GLY A 76 -23.38 25.02 -27.70
N LEU A 77 -24.37 25.11 -28.58
CA LEU A 77 -24.13 25.20 -30.03
C LEU A 77 -23.50 26.54 -30.47
N TYR A 78 -23.58 27.58 -29.65
CA TYR A 78 -23.00 28.90 -29.92
C TYR A 78 -21.69 29.18 -29.17
N SER A 79 -21.15 28.22 -28.44
CA SER A 79 -19.90 28.38 -27.70
C SER A 79 -18.91 27.25 -27.98
N SER A 80 -17.63 27.61 -28.15
CA SER A 80 -16.52 26.65 -28.23
C SER A 80 -15.63 26.61 -26.99
N VAL A 81 -15.94 27.48 -26.03
CA VAL A 81 -15.29 27.57 -24.73
C VAL A 81 -16.33 27.64 -23.62
N THR A 82 -16.00 27.19 -22.42
CA THR A 82 -16.90 27.22 -21.24
C THR A 82 -16.93 28.59 -20.59
N GLU A 83 -15.97 29.48 -20.83
CA GLU A 83 -16.05 30.87 -20.40
C GLU A 83 -15.07 31.75 -21.20
N GLN A 84 -15.45 33.00 -21.45
CA GLN A 84 -14.56 34.03 -21.99
C GLN A 84 -14.99 35.42 -21.52
N VAL A 85 -14.09 36.40 -21.65
CA VAL A 85 -14.47 37.83 -21.59
C VAL A 85 -15.33 38.14 -22.81
N TYR A 86 -16.32 39.02 -22.66
CA TYR A 86 -17.25 39.38 -23.72
C TYR A 86 -16.51 39.74 -25.01
N GLY A 87 -16.75 38.94 -26.06
CA GLY A 87 -16.06 39.01 -27.32
C GLY A 87 -16.56 37.94 -28.29
N VAL A 88 -15.93 37.87 -29.46
CA VAL A 88 -16.31 36.90 -30.50
C VAL A 88 -15.73 35.53 -30.16
N ASP A 89 -16.59 34.52 -30.09
CA ASP A 89 -16.20 33.11 -29.91
C ASP A 89 -15.24 32.66 -31.03
N PRO A 90 -14.14 31.96 -30.68
CA PRO A 90 -13.08 31.65 -31.64
C PRO A 90 -13.54 30.71 -32.77
N ILE A 91 -14.56 29.87 -32.55
CA ILE A 91 -15.05 28.90 -33.54
C ILE A 91 -16.43 29.31 -34.07
N THR A 92 -17.41 29.51 -33.19
CA THR A 92 -18.82 29.72 -33.59
C THR A 92 -19.08 31.11 -34.16
N LYS A 93 -18.16 32.05 -33.90
CA LYS A 93 -18.23 33.46 -34.31
C LYS A 93 -19.36 34.27 -33.67
N LYS A 94 -20.07 33.71 -32.67
CA LYS A 94 -21.06 34.45 -31.90
C LYS A 94 -20.40 35.30 -30.82
N SER A 95 -20.93 36.48 -30.55
CA SER A 95 -20.41 37.40 -29.54
C SER A 95 -21.00 37.08 -28.17
N TRP A 96 -20.19 36.64 -27.21
CA TRP A 96 -20.67 36.34 -25.88
C TRP A 96 -19.57 36.42 -24.82
N GLY A 97 -19.95 36.46 -23.54
CA GLY A 97 -19.03 36.27 -22.42
C GLY A 97 -19.21 37.26 -21.28
N LEU A 98 -18.28 37.20 -20.34
CA LEU A 98 -18.24 38.02 -19.14
C LEU A 98 -17.96 39.48 -19.48
N VAL A 99 -18.88 40.36 -19.10
CA VAL A 99 -18.76 41.81 -19.24
C VAL A 99 -18.09 42.44 -18.01
N THR A 100 -18.32 41.86 -16.82
CA THR A 100 -17.78 42.39 -15.57
C THR A 100 -16.26 42.25 -15.50
N THR A 101 -15.55 43.38 -15.56
CA THR A 101 -14.08 43.43 -15.41
C THR A 101 -13.61 43.30 -13.96
N THR A 102 -14.49 43.58 -12.99
CA THR A 102 -14.17 43.60 -11.55
C THR A 102 -14.63 42.30 -10.87
N SER A 103 -14.05 41.18 -11.28
CA SER A 103 -14.31 39.86 -10.70
C SER A 103 -13.02 39.09 -10.44
N ALA A 104 -13.10 38.10 -9.56
CA ALA A 104 -12.07 37.09 -9.34
C ALA A 104 -12.68 35.69 -9.48
N THR A 105 -11.81 34.70 -9.56
CA THR A 105 -12.20 33.30 -9.64
C THR A 105 -11.66 32.53 -8.44
N ASN A 106 -12.33 31.45 -8.08
CA ASN A 106 -11.88 30.46 -7.11
C ASN A 106 -12.20 29.08 -7.66
N VAL A 107 -11.20 28.20 -7.70
CA VAL A 107 -11.36 26.82 -8.18
C VAL A 107 -10.99 25.90 -7.04
N ARG A 108 -12.01 25.30 -6.41
CA ARG A 108 -11.87 24.27 -5.38
C ARG A 108 -11.62 22.91 -6.01
N ASP A 109 -12.33 22.63 -7.09
CA ASP A 109 -12.21 21.40 -7.88
C ASP A 109 -12.39 21.75 -9.36
N ALA A 110 -11.31 21.67 -10.13
CA ALA A 110 -11.35 21.99 -11.56
C ALA A 110 -12.03 20.90 -12.39
N THR A 111 -12.33 19.74 -11.80
CA THR A 111 -12.96 18.63 -12.49
C THR A 111 -14.48 18.72 -12.54
N THR A 112 -15.08 19.64 -11.74
CA THR A 112 -16.54 19.80 -11.69
C THR A 112 -17.03 21.21 -11.99
N LYS A 113 -18.20 21.36 -12.64
CA LYS A 113 -18.82 22.70 -12.89
C LYS A 113 -19.25 23.44 -11.62
N SER A 114 -19.39 22.73 -10.49
CA SER A 114 -19.65 23.32 -9.18
C SER A 114 -18.36 23.71 -8.45
N GLY A 115 -17.21 23.17 -8.87
CA GLY A 115 -15.93 23.40 -8.21
C GLY A 115 -15.22 24.69 -8.65
N SER A 116 -15.56 25.25 -9.81
CA SER A 116 -15.19 26.60 -10.24
C SER A 116 -16.24 27.65 -9.86
N LEU A 117 -15.77 28.83 -9.50
CA LEU A 117 -16.58 29.94 -9.01
C LEU A 117 -16.04 31.27 -9.54
N ARG A 118 -16.94 32.13 -10.02
CA ARG A 118 -16.66 33.56 -10.22
C ARG A 118 -17.35 34.39 -9.15
N TYR A 119 -16.65 35.35 -8.58
CA TYR A 119 -17.17 36.26 -7.55
C TYR A 119 -16.70 37.70 -7.77
N TYR A 120 -17.50 38.67 -7.31
CA TYR A 120 -17.11 40.08 -7.35
C TYR A 120 -16.03 40.39 -6.31
N ASN A 121 -14.94 41.06 -6.69
CA ASN A 121 -13.81 41.38 -5.81
C ASN A 121 -13.48 42.88 -5.72
N GLY A 122 -14.37 43.75 -6.20
CA GLY A 122 -14.19 45.20 -6.22
C GLY A 122 -14.61 45.92 -4.94
N THR A 123 -14.54 47.25 -4.96
CA THR A 123 -15.06 48.11 -3.88
C THR A 123 -16.55 47.88 -3.65
N GLN A 124 -16.96 47.87 -2.38
CA GLN A 124 -18.34 47.65 -1.98
C GLN A 124 -19.25 48.78 -2.45
N VAL A 125 -20.04 48.51 -3.50
CA VAL A 125 -21.06 49.40 -4.08
C VAL A 125 -22.38 48.64 -4.22
N ARG A 126 -23.51 49.36 -4.22
CA ARG A 126 -24.85 48.74 -4.26
C ARG A 126 -25.15 48.02 -5.57
N ASP A 127 -24.64 48.53 -6.69
CA ASP A 127 -24.92 47.98 -8.03
C ASP A 127 -23.86 47.00 -8.55
N LYS A 128 -23.06 46.41 -7.64
CA LYS A 128 -22.06 45.40 -7.99
C LYS A 128 -22.74 44.17 -8.57
N ALA A 129 -22.23 43.70 -9.70
CA ALA A 129 -22.79 42.55 -10.39
C ALA A 129 -21.74 41.81 -11.20
N ILE A 130 -21.94 40.50 -11.34
CA ILE A 130 -21.31 39.68 -12.37
C ILE A 130 -22.29 39.65 -13.54
N SER A 131 -21.86 40.14 -14.70
CA SER A 131 -22.71 40.28 -15.88
C SER A 131 -22.12 39.53 -17.05
N TYR A 132 -22.97 38.83 -17.80
CA TYR A 132 -22.64 38.17 -19.05
C TYR A 132 -23.62 38.63 -20.12
N ASP A 133 -23.13 38.81 -21.34
CA ASP A 133 -23.94 39.11 -22.51
C ASP A 133 -23.77 37.98 -23.54
N PHE A 134 -24.85 37.63 -24.24
CA PHE A 134 -24.88 36.53 -25.21
C PHE A 134 -25.60 36.95 -26.49
N GLU A 135 -24.94 36.88 -27.64
CA GLU A 135 -25.59 37.03 -28.94
C GLU A 135 -26.55 35.85 -29.17
N LEU A 136 -27.85 36.15 -29.25
CA LEU A 136 -28.91 35.16 -29.38
C LEU A 136 -29.99 35.66 -30.34
N PRO A 137 -30.48 34.85 -31.29
CA PRO A 137 -31.63 35.25 -32.10
C PRO A 137 -32.85 35.57 -31.24
N GLN A 138 -33.74 36.43 -31.74
CA GLN A 138 -34.98 36.76 -31.03
C GLN A 138 -35.83 35.50 -30.79
N GLY A 139 -36.31 35.31 -29.57
CA GLY A 139 -37.05 34.13 -29.17
C GLY A 139 -37.13 33.92 -27.65
N GLU A 140 -37.72 32.80 -27.26
CA GLU A 140 -37.83 32.39 -25.86
C GLU A 140 -36.72 31.39 -25.47
N TYR A 141 -36.10 31.61 -24.31
CA TYR A 141 -35.01 30.78 -23.78
C TYR A 141 -35.24 30.43 -22.31
N ASP A 142 -34.67 29.30 -21.89
CA ASP A 142 -34.56 28.92 -20.48
C ASP A 142 -33.15 29.25 -20.00
N VAL A 143 -33.04 29.91 -18.84
CA VAL A 143 -31.76 30.30 -18.24
C VAL A 143 -31.62 29.69 -16.86
N THR A 144 -30.62 28.82 -16.70
CA THR A 144 -30.30 28.16 -15.43
C THR A 144 -29.07 28.79 -14.78
N PHE A 145 -29.16 29.00 -13.47
CA PHE A 145 -28.07 29.48 -12.61
C PHE A 145 -27.68 28.39 -11.62
N GLY A 146 -26.38 28.08 -11.54
CA GLY A 146 -25.82 27.15 -10.57
C GLY A 146 -24.90 27.83 -9.56
N PHE A 147 -25.12 27.57 -8.28
CA PHE A 147 -24.35 28.09 -7.15
C PHE A 147 -23.88 26.95 -6.25
N SER A 148 -22.61 27.00 -5.86
CA SER A 148 -22.01 26.22 -4.78
C SER A 148 -21.23 27.21 -3.93
N ASN A 149 -21.82 27.64 -2.79
CA ASN A 149 -21.29 28.74 -2.00
C ASN A 149 -20.19 28.24 -1.04
N PRO A 150 -18.93 28.70 -1.21
CA PRO A 150 -17.82 28.30 -0.37
C PRO A 150 -17.67 29.13 0.92
N TRP A 151 -18.62 30.02 1.18
CA TRP A 151 -18.51 31.05 2.21
C TRP A 151 -19.78 31.15 3.04
N SER A 152 -19.80 32.07 4.01
CA SER A 152 -20.97 32.37 4.83
C SER A 152 -22.22 32.75 4.01
N GLY A 153 -23.37 32.74 4.69
CA GLY A 153 -24.69 32.98 4.09
C GLY A 153 -24.76 34.18 3.16
N ARG A 154 -25.16 33.96 1.90
CA ARG A 154 -25.26 34.99 0.86
C ARG A 154 -26.62 34.99 0.18
N SER A 155 -26.96 36.13 -0.41
CA SER A 155 -28.09 36.29 -1.33
C SER A 155 -27.72 37.18 -2.52
N VAL A 156 -28.42 37.00 -3.64
CA VAL A 156 -28.21 37.72 -4.91
C VAL A 156 -29.54 38.13 -5.54
N ASN A 157 -29.55 39.14 -6.39
CA ASN A 157 -30.65 39.39 -7.33
C ASN A 157 -30.27 38.84 -8.70
N LEU A 158 -31.16 38.08 -9.31
CA LEU A 158 -30.96 37.51 -10.64
C LEU A 158 -31.74 38.35 -11.64
N LEU A 159 -31.03 39.02 -12.54
CA LEU A 159 -31.61 39.88 -13.56
C LEU A 159 -31.37 39.28 -14.95
N LEU A 160 -32.44 39.21 -15.74
CA LEU A 160 -32.45 38.83 -17.14
C LEU A 160 -33.16 39.94 -17.92
N GLU A 161 -32.55 40.44 -18.99
CA GLU A 161 -33.11 41.56 -19.77
C GLU A 161 -33.42 42.80 -18.91
N GLY A 162 -32.61 43.04 -17.87
CA GLY A 162 -32.80 44.11 -16.89
C GLY A 162 -33.93 43.89 -15.88
N ASN A 163 -34.71 42.80 -16.00
CA ASN A 163 -35.79 42.47 -15.08
C ASN A 163 -35.30 41.55 -13.95
N ASN A 164 -35.63 41.87 -12.70
CA ASN A 164 -35.34 41.00 -11.56
C ASN A 164 -36.29 39.78 -11.57
N VAL A 165 -35.78 38.64 -12.03
CA VAL A 165 -36.56 37.40 -12.17
C VAL A 165 -36.62 36.60 -10.86
N SER A 166 -35.74 36.86 -9.90
CA SER A 166 -35.78 36.22 -8.58
C SER A 166 -36.86 36.77 -7.63
N GLY A 167 -37.57 37.83 -8.02
CA GLY A 167 -38.63 38.43 -7.20
C GLY A 167 -38.10 39.10 -5.92
N GLY A 168 -36.80 39.44 -5.89
CA GLY A 168 -36.08 39.95 -4.72
C GLY A 168 -34.78 39.18 -4.46
N ASP A 169 -34.26 39.32 -3.23
CA ASP A 169 -32.99 38.71 -2.82
C ASP A 169 -33.12 37.17 -2.74
N PHE A 170 -32.52 36.45 -3.68
CA PHE A 170 -32.44 34.99 -3.75
C PHE A 170 -31.35 34.46 -2.81
N ALA A 171 -31.72 33.64 -1.83
CA ALA A 171 -30.78 33.05 -0.88
C ALA A 171 -30.00 31.88 -1.50
N ILE A 172 -28.68 32.03 -1.63
CA ILE A 172 -27.79 30.98 -2.18
C ILE A 172 -27.19 30.06 -1.09
N GLY A 173 -27.53 30.28 0.19
CA GLY A 173 -27.10 29.43 1.31
C GLY A 173 -25.73 29.82 1.89
N GLY A 174 -25.22 29.01 2.83
CA GLY A 174 -23.92 29.17 3.50
C GLY A 174 -22.85 28.21 2.97
N ASP A 175 -21.80 27.95 3.75
CA ASP A 175 -20.64 27.16 3.29
C ASP A 175 -21.07 25.72 2.96
N GLY A 176 -20.74 25.27 1.74
CA GLY A 176 -21.12 23.96 1.20
C GLY A 176 -22.56 23.89 0.69
N ALA A 177 -23.33 24.99 0.70
CA ALA A 177 -24.68 24.98 0.15
C ALA A 177 -24.67 25.05 -1.39
N GLU A 178 -25.38 24.12 -2.02
CA GLU A 178 -25.60 24.12 -3.47
C GLU A 178 -27.04 24.51 -3.81
N LYS A 179 -27.19 25.37 -4.82
CA LYS A 179 -28.48 25.85 -5.32
C LYS A 179 -28.46 25.92 -6.84
N VAL A 180 -29.54 25.43 -7.45
CA VAL A 180 -29.78 25.55 -8.88
C VAL A 180 -31.17 26.14 -9.08
N VAL A 181 -31.30 27.11 -9.97
CA VAL A 181 -32.59 27.72 -10.32
C VAL A 181 -32.67 27.98 -11.82
N THR A 182 -33.81 27.67 -12.43
CA THR A 182 -34.06 27.88 -13.86
C THR A 182 -35.24 28.82 -14.06
N TYR A 183 -35.05 29.85 -14.87
CA TYR A 183 -36.10 30.75 -15.32
C TYR A 183 -36.46 30.43 -16.76
N ARG A 184 -37.73 30.13 -16.99
CA ARG A 184 -38.23 29.66 -18.30
C ARG A 184 -38.89 30.78 -19.09
N LYS A 185 -38.91 30.66 -20.42
CA LYS A 185 -39.55 31.62 -21.35
C LYS A 185 -39.03 33.06 -21.21
N VAL A 186 -37.71 33.19 -21.10
CA VAL A 186 -37.01 34.48 -21.11
C VAL A 186 -37.02 35.01 -22.54
N ASN A 187 -37.67 36.15 -22.76
CA ASN A 187 -37.83 36.74 -24.08
C ASN A 187 -36.60 37.59 -24.48
N VAL A 188 -35.88 37.16 -25.51
CA VAL A 188 -34.82 37.96 -26.16
C VAL A 188 -35.43 38.71 -27.34
N THR A 189 -35.33 40.04 -27.34
CA THR A 189 -36.03 40.88 -28.33
C THR A 189 -35.12 41.75 -29.19
N ASP A 190 -33.86 41.94 -28.81
CA ASP A 190 -32.91 42.82 -29.50
C ASP A 190 -31.72 42.07 -30.13
N GLY A 191 -31.72 40.73 -30.04
CA GLY A 191 -30.64 39.89 -30.53
C GLY A 191 -29.54 39.60 -29.50
N GLN A 192 -29.73 40.00 -28.25
CA GLN A 192 -28.80 39.75 -27.16
C GLN A 192 -29.56 39.35 -25.89
N LEU A 193 -29.02 38.39 -25.13
CA LEU A 193 -29.46 38.14 -23.76
C LEU A 193 -28.49 38.80 -22.80
N ASN A 194 -28.99 39.67 -21.93
CA ASN A 194 -28.23 40.28 -20.84
C ASN A 194 -28.52 39.56 -19.52
N VAL A 195 -27.50 38.93 -18.95
CA VAL A 195 -27.56 38.22 -17.67
C VAL A 195 -26.78 38.99 -16.61
N ARG A 196 -27.39 39.28 -15.46
CA ARG A 196 -26.74 40.03 -14.39
C ARG A 196 -27.06 39.43 -13.01
N ILE A 197 -26.02 38.92 -12.35
CA ILE A 197 -26.06 38.43 -10.96
C ILE A 197 -25.63 39.60 -10.07
N GLN A 198 -26.60 40.31 -9.50
CA GLN A 198 -26.37 41.51 -8.71
C GLN A 198 -26.32 41.16 -7.22
N GLY A 199 -25.55 41.94 -6.45
CA GLY A 199 -25.64 41.89 -4.99
C GLY A 199 -27.07 42.13 -4.47
N PRO A 200 -27.36 41.77 -3.22
CA PRO A 200 -28.67 41.96 -2.61
C PRO A 200 -29.03 43.45 -2.51
N ALA A 201 -30.30 43.77 -2.78
CA ALA A 201 -30.78 45.14 -2.86
C ALA A 201 -31.02 45.74 -1.47
N THR A 202 -31.32 44.90 -0.47
CA THR A 202 -31.82 45.31 0.84
C THR A 202 -30.79 45.14 1.98
N ALA A 203 -29.73 44.36 1.78
CA ALA A 203 -28.72 44.10 2.81
C ALA A 203 -27.77 45.30 3.04
N ALA A 204 -27.18 45.37 4.25
CA ALA A 204 -26.12 46.32 4.56
C ALA A 204 -24.86 46.00 3.74
N LEU A 205 -24.19 47.00 3.18
CA LEU A 205 -23.04 46.80 2.29
C LEU A 205 -21.87 46.15 3.03
N SER A 206 -21.51 44.93 2.63
CA SER A 206 -20.33 44.21 3.11
C SER A 206 -19.83 43.21 2.05
N ASN A 207 -18.62 42.68 2.26
CA ASN A 207 -18.05 41.63 1.40
C ASN A 207 -18.88 40.31 1.43
N TYR A 208 -19.73 40.14 2.45
CA TYR A 208 -20.69 39.03 2.53
C TYR A 208 -21.88 39.18 1.57
N ASN A 209 -21.92 40.26 0.79
CA ASN A 209 -22.94 40.53 -0.20
C ASN A 209 -22.40 40.47 -1.63
N ASP A 210 -21.13 40.07 -1.81
CA ASP A 210 -20.54 39.96 -3.16
C ASP A 210 -21.28 38.86 -3.94
N PRO A 211 -21.83 39.17 -5.14
CA PRO A 211 -22.44 38.17 -5.99
C PRO A 211 -21.39 37.17 -6.46
N LEU A 212 -21.85 35.94 -6.66
CA LEU A 212 -21.04 34.83 -7.16
C LEU A 212 -21.89 33.93 -8.04
N ILE A 213 -21.25 33.16 -8.92
CA ILE A 213 -21.89 32.16 -9.78
C ILE A 213 -20.88 31.07 -10.14
N ASN A 214 -21.32 29.81 -10.21
CA ASN A 214 -20.48 28.66 -10.60
C ASN A 214 -20.73 28.28 -12.06
N TYR A 215 -21.98 28.26 -12.52
CA TYR A 215 -22.28 28.01 -13.93
C TYR A 215 -23.59 28.64 -14.41
N LEU A 216 -23.71 28.84 -15.73
CA LEU A 216 -24.94 29.24 -16.43
C LEU A 216 -25.23 28.25 -17.55
N VAL A 217 -26.51 27.93 -17.77
CA VAL A 217 -26.97 27.19 -18.96
C VAL A 217 -28.03 28.03 -19.65
N ILE A 218 -27.88 28.28 -20.94
CA ILE A 218 -28.92 28.90 -21.77
C ILE A 218 -29.39 27.86 -22.77
N ARG A 219 -30.67 27.53 -22.71
CA ARG A 219 -31.32 26.52 -23.53
C ARG A 219 -32.42 27.18 -24.36
N LEU A 220 -32.58 26.76 -25.62
CA LEU A 220 -33.73 27.15 -26.42
C LEU A 220 -35.02 26.68 -25.73
N ASN A 221 -36.00 27.56 -25.50
CA ASN A 221 -37.29 27.12 -24.97
C ASN A 221 -38.06 26.41 -26.09
N ILE A 222 -38.13 25.09 -25.99
CA ILE A 222 -38.91 24.23 -26.89
C ILE A 222 -39.89 23.38 -26.09
N THR A 223 -41.01 23.04 -26.70
CA THR A 223 -41.93 22.04 -26.15
C THR A 223 -41.41 20.66 -26.54
N VAL A 224 -40.86 19.93 -25.56
CA VAL A 224 -40.45 18.53 -25.76
C VAL A 224 -41.71 17.70 -25.95
N PRO A 225 -41.88 17.01 -27.10
CA PRO A 225 -43.06 16.22 -27.35
C PRO A 225 -43.08 15.00 -26.44
N LEU A 226 -44.28 14.58 -26.02
CA LEU A 226 -44.45 13.39 -25.18
C LEU A 226 -43.89 12.11 -25.84
N ALA A 227 -43.82 12.08 -27.18
CA ALA A 227 -43.22 11.01 -27.96
C ALA A 227 -41.71 10.81 -27.68
N ASP A 228 -40.99 11.86 -27.27
CA ASP A 228 -39.56 11.72 -26.93
C ASP A 228 -39.38 10.91 -25.63
N LEU A 229 -40.28 11.06 -24.65
CA LEU A 229 -40.30 10.21 -23.45
C LEU A 229 -40.65 8.76 -23.82
N GLU A 230 -41.64 8.54 -24.67
CA GLU A 230 -42.00 7.21 -25.17
C GLU A 230 -40.81 6.53 -25.89
N ASN A 231 -40.13 7.26 -26.77
CA ASN A 231 -38.95 6.78 -27.49
C ASN A 231 -37.80 6.43 -26.53
N LYS A 232 -37.55 7.26 -25.50
CA LYS A 232 -36.50 6.99 -24.51
C LYS A 232 -36.82 5.76 -23.65
N ILE A 233 -38.09 5.55 -23.30
CA ILE A 233 -38.53 4.32 -22.62
C ILE A 233 -38.26 3.10 -23.50
N ALA A 234 -38.54 3.18 -24.81
CA ALA A 234 -38.29 2.08 -25.75
C ALA A 234 -36.79 1.77 -25.89
N GLU A 235 -35.94 2.80 -25.96
CA GLU A 235 -34.48 2.67 -25.96
C GLU A 235 -33.99 1.96 -24.68
N ALA A 236 -34.41 2.45 -23.52
CA ALA A 236 -34.03 1.88 -22.22
C ALA A 236 -34.42 0.40 -22.09
N LYS A 237 -35.61 0.02 -22.58
CA LYS A 237 -36.04 -1.39 -22.62
C LYS A 237 -35.20 -2.25 -23.55
N LEU A 238 -34.76 -1.69 -24.68
CA LEU A 238 -33.89 -2.38 -25.63
C LEU A 238 -32.52 -2.65 -25.00
N ASP A 239 -31.94 -1.66 -24.32
CA ASP A 239 -30.67 -1.82 -23.60
C ASP A 239 -30.81 -2.81 -22.43
N ALA A 240 -31.89 -2.72 -21.65
CA ALA A 240 -32.19 -3.67 -20.58
C ALA A 240 -32.37 -5.12 -21.06
N ALA A 241 -32.69 -5.35 -22.34
CA ALA A 241 -32.77 -6.70 -22.91
C ALA A 241 -31.39 -7.34 -23.18
N GLY A 242 -30.29 -6.60 -22.98
CA GLY A 242 -28.94 -7.15 -23.06
C GLY A 242 -28.65 -8.19 -21.96
N THR A 243 -27.96 -9.28 -22.33
CA THR A 243 -27.75 -10.44 -21.44
C THR A 243 -26.48 -10.39 -20.60
N ASN A 244 -25.63 -9.38 -20.78
CA ASN A 244 -24.28 -9.36 -20.20
C ASN A 244 -24.13 -8.34 -19.06
N TYR A 245 -25.23 -7.72 -18.63
CA TYR A 245 -25.21 -6.73 -17.56
C TYR A 245 -25.31 -7.36 -16.18
N THR A 246 -24.76 -6.68 -15.19
CA THR A 246 -24.87 -7.10 -13.79
C THR A 246 -26.34 -7.01 -13.34
N PRO A 247 -26.82 -7.97 -12.52
CA PRO A 247 -28.17 -7.92 -11.97
C PRO A 247 -28.52 -6.59 -11.30
N TYR A 248 -27.55 -5.99 -10.59
CA TYR A 248 -27.73 -4.70 -9.90
C TYR A 248 -28.02 -3.56 -10.87
N SER A 249 -27.17 -3.37 -11.90
CA SER A 249 -27.34 -2.28 -12.85
C SER A 249 -28.62 -2.43 -13.69
N LEU A 250 -28.97 -3.67 -14.01
CA LEU A 250 -30.21 -3.99 -14.71
C LEU A 250 -31.46 -3.70 -13.86
N ALA A 251 -31.44 -4.04 -12.57
CA ALA A 251 -32.53 -3.74 -11.65
C ALA A 251 -32.73 -2.22 -11.49
N ALA A 252 -31.63 -1.45 -11.40
CA ALA A 252 -31.68 0.00 -11.33
C ALA A 252 -32.34 0.62 -12.58
N LEU A 253 -31.93 0.20 -13.79
CA LEU A 253 -32.54 0.67 -15.03
C LEU A 253 -34.02 0.29 -15.14
N ASN A 254 -34.39 -0.95 -14.82
CA ASN A 254 -35.77 -1.42 -14.88
C ASN A 254 -36.71 -0.63 -13.97
N LYS A 255 -36.23 -0.18 -12.80
CA LYS A 255 -36.99 0.69 -11.92
C LYS A 255 -37.32 2.03 -12.58
N VAL A 256 -36.31 2.66 -13.21
CA VAL A 256 -36.49 3.95 -13.90
C VAL A 256 -37.41 3.81 -15.12
N ILE A 257 -37.34 2.69 -15.83
CA ILE A 257 -38.29 2.34 -16.91
C ILE A 257 -39.72 2.33 -16.37
N GLN A 258 -39.97 1.62 -15.27
CA GLN A 258 -41.31 1.50 -14.67
C GLN A 258 -41.87 2.85 -14.19
N GLU A 259 -41.04 3.68 -13.56
CA GLU A 259 -41.41 5.03 -13.12
C GLU A 259 -41.77 5.93 -14.31
N SER A 260 -40.99 5.87 -15.38
CA SER A 260 -41.21 6.66 -16.60
C SER A 260 -42.46 6.21 -17.37
N GLU A 261 -42.74 4.91 -17.41
CA GLU A 261 -43.99 4.38 -17.98
C GLU A 261 -45.22 4.86 -17.19
N THR A 262 -45.11 4.87 -15.87
CA THR A 262 -46.19 5.36 -15.00
C THR A 262 -46.46 6.85 -15.24
N LEU A 263 -45.40 7.65 -15.38
CA LEU A 263 -45.51 9.06 -15.75
C LEU A 263 -46.17 9.24 -17.12
N LEU A 264 -45.69 8.52 -18.15
CA LEU A 264 -46.24 8.59 -19.50
C LEU A 264 -47.75 8.29 -19.52
N GLN A 265 -48.19 7.24 -18.82
CA GLN A 265 -49.60 6.88 -18.72
C GLN A 265 -50.44 7.93 -17.98
N SER A 266 -49.88 8.56 -16.94
CA SER A 266 -50.55 9.63 -16.20
C SER A 266 -50.79 10.86 -17.07
N LEU A 267 -49.78 11.28 -17.85
CA LEU A 267 -49.86 12.42 -18.77
C LEU A 267 -50.88 12.16 -19.90
N LEU A 268 -50.87 10.96 -20.48
CA LEU A 268 -51.83 10.56 -21.52
C LEU A 268 -53.27 10.53 -20.99
N SER A 269 -53.49 9.97 -19.80
CA SER A 269 -54.83 9.79 -19.23
C SER A 269 -55.46 11.09 -18.73
N SER A 270 -54.64 12.04 -18.29
CA SER A 270 -55.09 13.35 -17.80
C SER A 270 -55.37 14.36 -18.92
N GLY A 271 -54.87 14.11 -20.15
CA GLY A 271 -54.92 15.08 -21.23
C GLY A 271 -54.14 16.35 -20.92
N ALA A 272 -53.02 16.22 -20.19
CA ALA A 272 -52.21 17.34 -19.74
C ALA A 272 -51.74 18.21 -20.92
N ASP A 273 -51.79 19.53 -20.74
CA ASP A 273 -51.26 20.48 -21.73
C ASP A 273 -49.73 20.36 -21.74
N ILE A 274 -49.19 19.77 -22.81
CA ILE A 274 -47.75 19.55 -22.94
C ILE A 274 -46.96 20.86 -23.01
N THR A 275 -47.60 22.01 -23.26
CA THR A 275 -46.93 23.31 -23.26
C THR A 275 -46.79 23.90 -21.85
N GLU A 276 -47.43 23.29 -20.84
CA GLU A 276 -47.36 23.72 -19.45
C GLU A 276 -45.95 23.46 -18.86
N PRO A 277 -45.31 24.45 -18.20
CA PRO A 277 -43.96 24.30 -17.67
C PRO A 277 -43.78 23.12 -16.70
N ALA A 278 -44.79 22.82 -15.87
CA ALA A 278 -44.74 21.72 -14.92
C ALA A 278 -44.74 20.35 -15.60
N VAL A 279 -45.53 20.21 -16.69
CA VAL A 279 -45.59 18.98 -17.50
C VAL A 279 -44.29 18.78 -18.27
N GLN A 280 -43.73 19.85 -18.84
CA GLN A 280 -42.43 19.82 -19.50
C GLN A 280 -41.30 19.37 -18.57
N GLU A 281 -41.29 19.83 -17.31
CA GLU A 281 -40.31 19.40 -16.31
C GLU A 281 -40.39 17.89 -16.05
N GLN A 282 -41.61 17.33 -15.94
CA GLN A 282 -41.80 15.90 -15.76
C GLN A 282 -41.27 15.09 -16.94
N ILE A 283 -41.60 15.50 -18.17
CA ILE A 283 -41.14 14.82 -19.40
C ILE A 283 -39.60 14.84 -19.49
N ILE A 284 -38.99 16.01 -19.30
CA ILE A 284 -37.52 16.19 -19.35
C ILE A 284 -36.84 15.36 -18.26
N SER A 285 -37.35 15.41 -17.03
CA SER A 285 -36.80 14.63 -15.91
C SER A 285 -36.89 13.12 -16.15
N GLY A 286 -37.99 12.63 -16.72
CA GLY A 286 -38.15 11.23 -17.10
C GLY A 286 -37.11 10.77 -18.13
N ILE A 287 -36.91 11.56 -19.19
CA ILE A 287 -35.89 11.29 -20.23
C ILE A 287 -34.48 11.30 -19.64
N ALA A 288 -34.17 12.27 -18.78
CA ALA A 288 -32.87 12.38 -18.13
C ALA A 288 -32.59 11.18 -17.21
N ALA A 289 -33.59 10.75 -16.43
CA ALA A 289 -33.47 9.58 -15.56
C ALA A 289 -33.20 8.30 -16.36
N LEU A 290 -33.93 8.07 -17.46
CA LEU A 290 -33.72 6.90 -18.34
C LEU A 290 -32.32 6.92 -18.97
N SER A 291 -31.88 8.08 -19.46
CA SER A 291 -30.54 8.25 -20.05
C SER A 291 -29.44 7.93 -19.03
N LYS A 292 -29.61 8.39 -17.79
CA LYS A 292 -28.71 8.06 -16.69
C LYS A 292 -28.69 6.56 -16.42
N GLY A 293 -29.86 5.92 -16.27
CA GLY A 293 -29.96 4.48 -16.02
C GLY A 293 -29.29 3.63 -17.11
N ILE A 294 -29.43 4.02 -18.38
CA ILE A 294 -28.73 3.35 -19.50
C ILE A 294 -27.21 3.49 -19.35
N SER A 295 -26.73 4.71 -19.03
CA SER A 295 -25.30 4.97 -18.88
C SER A 295 -24.65 4.24 -17.70
N GLU A 296 -25.44 3.85 -16.70
CA GLU A 296 -25.01 3.14 -15.49
C GLU A 296 -25.05 1.60 -15.64
N LEU A 297 -25.48 1.08 -16.80
CA LEU A 297 -25.41 -0.35 -17.09
C LEU A 297 -23.95 -0.85 -17.04
N ALA A 298 -23.71 -1.84 -16.18
CA ALA A 298 -22.39 -2.41 -15.95
C ALA A 298 -22.32 -3.82 -16.51
N ILE A 299 -21.27 -4.16 -17.28
CA ILE A 299 -21.05 -5.52 -17.78
C ILE A 299 -20.57 -6.40 -16.62
N ASN A 300 -21.04 -7.64 -16.56
CA ASN A 300 -20.53 -8.64 -15.63
C ASN A 300 -19.20 -9.20 -16.13
N GLU A 301 -18.08 -8.65 -15.64
CA GLU A 301 -16.73 -9.16 -15.89
C GLU A 301 -16.14 -9.72 -14.58
N PRO A 302 -15.84 -11.02 -14.51
CA PRO A 302 -15.19 -11.61 -13.34
C PRO A 302 -13.78 -11.06 -13.12
N TYR A 303 -13.38 -10.97 -11.85
CA TYR A 303 -12.02 -10.66 -11.44
C TYR A 303 -11.14 -11.91 -11.59
N ASP A 304 -9.91 -11.73 -12.06
CA ASP A 304 -8.89 -12.78 -12.15
C ASP A 304 -7.58 -12.41 -11.43
N SER A 305 -7.61 -11.30 -10.69
CA SER A 305 -6.51 -10.71 -9.93
C SER A 305 -7.06 -9.83 -8.79
N PHE A 306 -6.22 -9.59 -7.78
CA PHE A 306 -6.44 -8.58 -6.74
C PHE A 306 -5.88 -7.23 -7.19
N LYS A 307 -6.64 -6.16 -6.96
CA LYS A 307 -6.23 -4.76 -7.17
C LYS A 307 -6.42 -3.99 -5.87
N PRO A 308 -5.42 -4.00 -4.95
CA PRO A 308 -5.59 -3.47 -3.61
C PRO A 308 -6.01 -1.99 -3.64
N GLY A 309 -7.12 -1.67 -2.98
CA GLY A 309 -7.64 -0.30 -2.85
C GLY A 309 -8.59 0.15 -3.97
N ASP A 310 -8.70 -0.61 -5.05
CA ASP A 310 -9.67 -0.35 -6.11
C ASP A 310 -11.11 -0.71 -5.69
N ILE A 311 -12.08 -0.28 -6.50
CA ILE A 311 -13.47 -0.72 -6.35
C ILE A 311 -13.55 -2.22 -6.58
N TRP A 312 -14.07 -2.94 -5.59
CA TRP A 312 -14.34 -4.37 -5.68
C TRP A 312 -15.84 -4.63 -5.57
N ARG A 313 -16.40 -5.17 -6.65
CA ARG A 313 -17.82 -5.49 -6.76
C ARG A 313 -18.06 -6.98 -6.59
N ASP A 314 -19.22 -7.33 -6.03
CA ASP A 314 -19.71 -8.69 -5.99
C ASP A 314 -20.20 -9.15 -7.37
N THR A 315 -20.58 -10.43 -7.48
CA THR A 315 -21.10 -11.03 -8.72
C THR A 315 -22.44 -10.43 -9.18
N ASN A 316 -23.14 -9.69 -8.31
CA ASN A 316 -24.33 -8.92 -8.66
C ASN A 316 -24.00 -7.52 -9.19
N GLY A 317 -22.74 -7.07 -9.10
CA GLY A 317 -22.27 -5.75 -9.50
C GLY A 317 -22.39 -4.67 -8.42
N ALA A 318 -22.84 -5.01 -7.21
CA ALA A 318 -22.87 -4.10 -6.07
C ALA A 318 -21.48 -4.01 -5.42
N LEU A 319 -21.20 -2.93 -4.68
CA LEU A 319 -19.97 -2.85 -3.88
C LEU A 319 -20.02 -3.92 -2.78
N ILE A 320 -18.90 -4.60 -2.55
CA ILE A 320 -18.76 -5.49 -1.40
C ILE A 320 -18.84 -4.64 -0.12
N GLN A 321 -19.61 -5.11 0.87
CA GLN A 321 -19.84 -4.45 2.16
C GLN A 321 -19.57 -5.44 3.29
N ALA A 322 -18.28 -5.73 3.50
CA ALA A 322 -17.80 -6.66 4.54
C ALA A 322 -16.55 -6.10 5.24
N HIS A 323 -16.69 -4.93 5.85
CA HIS A 323 -15.59 -4.19 6.48
C HIS A 323 -15.24 -4.71 7.87
N GLY A 324 -13.99 -4.49 8.32
CA GLY A 324 -13.50 -5.08 9.59
C GLY A 324 -13.60 -6.62 9.58
N GLY A 325 -13.68 -7.20 8.39
CA GLY A 325 -14.23 -8.52 8.20
C GLY A 325 -13.30 -9.65 8.63
N GLY A 326 -13.89 -10.84 8.74
CA GLY A 326 -13.18 -12.10 8.94
C GLY A 326 -13.43 -13.08 7.80
N MET A 327 -12.49 -14.01 7.66
CA MET A 327 -12.55 -15.08 6.66
C MET A 327 -12.68 -16.44 7.34
N MET A 328 -13.63 -17.25 6.90
CA MET A 328 -13.73 -18.66 7.28
C MET A 328 -13.63 -19.51 6.02
N TYR A 329 -12.72 -20.49 6.02
CA TYR A 329 -12.66 -21.48 4.96
C TYR A 329 -13.33 -22.78 5.44
N ASP A 330 -14.27 -23.28 4.66
CA ASP A 330 -14.86 -24.60 4.86
C ASP A 330 -14.20 -25.59 3.91
N GLU A 331 -13.41 -26.50 4.47
CA GLU A 331 -12.69 -27.53 3.72
C GLU A 331 -13.63 -28.51 3.01
N VAL A 332 -14.82 -28.78 3.58
CA VAL A 332 -15.77 -29.78 3.04
C VAL A 332 -16.35 -29.29 1.72
N THR A 333 -16.78 -28.03 1.70
CA THR A 333 -17.31 -27.44 0.48
C THR A 333 -16.21 -26.82 -0.38
N SER A 334 -15.01 -26.59 0.17
CA SER A 334 -13.95 -25.77 -0.44
C SER A 334 -14.45 -24.35 -0.73
N THR A 335 -15.05 -23.70 0.26
CA THR A 335 -15.65 -22.35 0.12
C THR A 335 -15.04 -21.40 1.15
N TYR A 336 -14.70 -20.20 0.72
CA TYR A 336 -14.38 -19.08 1.57
C TYR A 336 -15.64 -18.29 1.87
N TYR A 337 -15.89 -17.98 3.14
CA TYR A 337 -16.96 -17.11 3.61
C TYR A 337 -16.36 -15.85 4.21
N TRP A 338 -16.71 -14.71 3.62
CA TRP A 338 -16.26 -13.39 4.07
C TRP A 338 -17.39 -12.70 4.81
N TYR A 339 -17.21 -12.56 6.13
CA TYR A 339 -18.13 -11.85 7.02
C TYR A 339 -17.60 -10.47 7.31
N GLY A 340 -18.45 -9.46 7.35
CA GLY A 340 -18.03 -8.13 7.76
C GLY A 340 -19.19 -7.19 8.03
N GLU A 341 -18.88 -6.04 8.57
CA GLU A 341 -19.85 -4.99 8.85
C GLU A 341 -20.43 -4.46 7.55
N ASP A 342 -21.77 -4.37 7.48
CA ASP A 342 -22.43 -3.72 6.35
C ASP A 342 -22.48 -2.20 6.58
N LYS A 343 -21.70 -1.45 5.80
CA LYS A 343 -21.63 0.02 5.83
C LYS A 343 -22.35 0.68 4.65
N THR A 344 -23.30 -0.02 4.00
CA THR A 344 -24.07 0.52 2.86
C THR A 344 -24.67 1.90 3.16
N TYR A 345 -25.09 2.14 4.40
CA TYR A 345 -25.68 3.42 4.86
C TYR A 345 -24.77 4.20 5.82
N GLY A 346 -23.47 3.96 5.77
CA GLY A 346 -22.49 4.59 6.65
C GLY A 346 -22.34 3.83 7.98
N TYR A 347 -22.03 4.57 9.05
CA TYR A 347 -21.70 3.99 10.36
C TYR A 347 -22.94 3.57 11.15
N LEU A 348 -23.86 4.52 11.34
CA LEU A 348 -25.18 4.34 11.96
C LEU A 348 -26.24 4.99 11.06
N PRO A 349 -27.45 4.42 10.92
CA PRO A 349 -27.90 3.18 11.57
C PRO A 349 -27.16 1.93 11.07
N ALA A 350 -26.70 1.09 11.98
CA ALA A 350 -26.07 -0.19 11.69
C ALA A 350 -27.07 -1.15 11.06
N ARG A 351 -26.62 -1.96 10.10
CA ARG A 351 -27.45 -3.00 9.46
C ARG A 351 -27.21 -4.40 10.02
N GLY A 352 -26.03 -4.62 10.60
CA GLY A 352 -25.56 -5.92 11.07
C GLY A 352 -24.36 -6.41 10.27
N VAL A 353 -24.26 -7.73 10.11
CA VAL A 353 -23.10 -8.41 9.49
C VAL A 353 -23.53 -9.05 8.19
N ARG A 354 -22.86 -8.71 7.08
CA ARG A 354 -23.09 -9.31 5.76
C ARG A 354 -22.13 -10.47 5.52
N VAL A 355 -22.54 -11.42 4.67
CA VAL A 355 -21.71 -12.56 4.28
C VAL A 355 -21.65 -12.74 2.77
N TYR A 356 -20.45 -12.99 2.28
CA TYR A 356 -20.17 -13.35 0.89
C TYR A 356 -19.50 -14.72 0.81
N ALA A 357 -19.67 -15.42 -0.32
CA ALA A 357 -19.00 -16.70 -0.59
C ALA A 357 -18.14 -16.64 -1.86
N SER A 358 -17.01 -17.34 -1.83
CA SER A 358 -16.11 -17.48 -2.98
C SER A 358 -15.40 -18.83 -3.00
N LYS A 359 -15.05 -19.28 -4.21
CA LYS A 359 -14.18 -20.44 -4.46
C LYS A 359 -12.76 -20.05 -4.85
N ASP A 360 -12.58 -18.82 -5.32
CA ASP A 360 -11.35 -18.35 -5.96
C ASP A 360 -10.73 -17.12 -5.28
N LEU A 361 -11.39 -16.59 -4.23
CA LEU A 361 -11.03 -15.37 -3.50
C LEU A 361 -11.15 -14.06 -4.31
N TYR A 362 -11.39 -14.12 -5.62
CA TYR A 362 -11.53 -12.95 -6.49
C TYR A 362 -12.99 -12.52 -6.65
N ASN A 363 -13.87 -13.50 -6.82
CA ASN A 363 -15.28 -13.31 -7.18
C ASN A 363 -16.16 -13.72 -6.00
N TRP A 364 -16.99 -12.79 -5.54
CA TRP A 364 -17.76 -12.93 -4.30
C TRP A 364 -19.25 -12.89 -4.58
N GLU A 365 -19.97 -13.95 -4.20
CA GLU A 365 -21.42 -14.01 -4.23
C GLU A 365 -22.00 -13.45 -2.93
N ASP A 366 -22.92 -12.50 -3.03
CA ASP A 366 -23.61 -11.92 -1.88
C ASP A 366 -24.73 -12.84 -1.38
N HIS A 367 -24.69 -13.17 -0.09
CA HIS A 367 -25.71 -13.97 0.58
C HIS A 367 -26.52 -13.17 1.61
N GLY A 368 -26.41 -11.84 1.60
CA GLY A 368 -27.17 -10.96 2.48
C GLY A 368 -26.64 -10.89 3.91
N LEU A 369 -27.52 -10.49 4.85
CA LEU A 369 -27.16 -10.32 6.25
C LEU A 369 -27.11 -11.67 6.97
N ALA A 370 -25.91 -12.06 7.42
CA ALA A 370 -25.71 -13.18 8.32
C ALA A 370 -26.28 -12.89 9.71
N LEU A 371 -26.12 -11.66 10.21
CA LEU A 371 -26.71 -11.16 11.44
C LEU A 371 -27.44 -9.85 11.15
N THR A 372 -28.71 -9.77 11.52
CA THR A 372 -29.55 -8.58 11.30
C THR A 372 -29.60 -7.71 12.55
N ALA A 373 -29.27 -6.42 12.42
CA ALA A 373 -29.46 -5.44 13.49
C ALA A 373 -30.96 -5.13 13.69
N ILE A 374 -31.34 -4.77 14.92
CA ILE A 374 -32.74 -4.58 15.33
C ILE A 374 -33.07 -3.10 15.40
N GLU A 375 -34.09 -2.64 14.67
CA GLU A 375 -34.43 -1.22 14.61
C GLU A 375 -35.15 -0.77 15.88
N SER A 376 -36.08 -1.60 16.37
CA SER A 376 -36.92 -1.23 17.50
C SER A 376 -37.40 -2.41 18.33
N ALA A 377 -37.91 -2.13 19.53
CA ALA A 377 -38.55 -3.14 20.36
C ALA A 377 -39.81 -3.76 19.69
N ASP A 378 -40.44 -3.04 18.76
CA ASP A 378 -41.61 -3.51 18.04
C ASP A 378 -41.27 -4.62 17.03
N ASP A 379 -40.01 -4.70 16.57
CA ASP A 379 -39.56 -5.71 15.60
C ASP A 379 -39.64 -7.13 16.18
N PHE A 380 -39.47 -7.28 17.50
CA PHE A 380 -39.66 -8.57 18.18
C PHE A 380 -41.10 -9.10 18.13
N VAL A 381 -42.04 -8.31 17.62
CA VAL A 381 -43.45 -8.67 17.43
C VAL A 381 -43.85 -8.59 15.95
N ASN A 382 -43.41 -7.53 15.26
CA ASN A 382 -43.93 -7.17 13.95
C ASN A 382 -43.01 -7.59 12.79
N ASP A 383 -41.70 -7.74 13.03
CA ASP A 383 -40.78 -8.21 11.99
C ASP A 383 -40.82 -9.76 11.93
N PRO A 384 -41.13 -10.36 10.77
CA PRO A 384 -41.28 -11.82 10.67
C PRO A 384 -40.01 -12.59 11.01
N LEU A 385 -38.82 -12.06 10.68
CA LEU A 385 -37.56 -12.72 10.97
C LEU A 385 -37.20 -12.57 12.45
N ILE A 386 -37.18 -11.34 12.97
CA ILE A 386 -36.76 -11.06 14.35
C ILE A 386 -37.71 -11.71 15.36
N SER A 387 -39.03 -11.68 15.10
CA SER A 387 -40.01 -12.34 15.98
C SER A 387 -39.83 -13.86 16.05
N GLU A 388 -39.43 -14.50 14.94
CA GLU A 388 -39.12 -15.94 14.90
C GLU A 388 -37.80 -16.26 15.62
N LEU A 389 -36.72 -15.53 15.31
CA LEU A 389 -35.38 -15.80 15.87
C LEU A 389 -35.34 -15.66 17.40
N TYR A 390 -36.12 -14.73 17.97
CA TYR A 390 -36.12 -14.42 19.40
C TYR A 390 -37.45 -14.78 20.09
N ALA A 391 -38.19 -15.74 19.53
CA ALA A 391 -39.42 -16.25 20.13
C ALA A 391 -39.15 -16.81 21.54
N GLY A 392 -39.90 -16.34 22.54
CA GLY A 392 -39.80 -16.82 23.93
C GLY A 392 -38.61 -16.28 24.73
N ARG A 393 -37.74 -15.45 24.14
CA ARG A 393 -36.66 -14.76 24.86
C ARG A 393 -37.22 -13.67 25.78
N GLU A 394 -36.75 -13.63 27.03
CA GLU A 394 -37.16 -12.64 28.04
C GLU A 394 -36.23 -11.40 28.08
N ASP A 395 -35.02 -11.52 27.53
CA ASP A 395 -33.91 -10.58 27.52
C ASP A 395 -33.87 -9.68 26.27
N LYS A 396 -35.00 -9.48 25.60
CA LYS A 396 -35.12 -8.71 24.34
C LYS A 396 -34.59 -7.27 24.45
N ALA A 397 -34.69 -6.66 25.63
CA ALA A 397 -34.17 -5.33 25.89
C ALA A 397 -32.63 -5.29 25.84
N ASP A 398 -31.96 -6.32 26.36
CA ASP A 398 -30.51 -6.44 26.32
C ASP A 398 -30.04 -6.72 24.89
N ILE A 399 -30.73 -7.61 24.17
CA ILE A 399 -30.47 -7.87 22.74
C ILE A 399 -30.57 -6.57 21.92
N LEU A 400 -31.63 -5.79 22.10
CA LEU A 400 -31.78 -4.49 21.42
C LEU A 400 -30.68 -3.51 21.81
N ASN A 401 -30.23 -3.53 23.07
CA ASN A 401 -29.15 -2.68 23.54
C ASN A 401 -27.78 -3.06 22.95
N ASP A 402 -27.65 -4.27 22.39
CA ASP A 402 -26.38 -4.81 21.93
C ASP A 402 -26.24 -4.78 20.41
N ILE A 403 -27.33 -5.14 19.71
CA ILE A 403 -27.38 -5.22 18.25
C ILE A 403 -28.46 -4.32 17.65
N GLY A 404 -28.85 -3.26 18.36
CA GLY A 404 -29.72 -2.22 17.84
C GLY A 404 -29.11 -1.49 16.64
N THR A 405 -29.93 -0.92 15.77
CA THR A 405 -29.44 -0.12 14.63
C THR A 405 -28.70 1.15 15.10
N ASP A 406 -28.87 1.58 16.34
CA ASP A 406 -28.13 2.68 16.97
C ASP A 406 -26.92 2.21 17.82
N ARG A 407 -26.47 0.96 17.63
CA ARG A 407 -25.35 0.33 18.35
C ARG A 407 -24.19 0.00 17.42
N ILE A 408 -23.02 -0.16 18.03
CA ILE A 408 -21.78 -0.50 17.34
C ILE A 408 -21.63 -2.01 17.32
N ILE A 409 -21.54 -2.56 16.11
CA ILE A 409 -21.18 -3.94 15.83
C ILE A 409 -19.93 -3.88 14.96
N GLU A 410 -18.79 -4.23 15.53
CA GLU A 410 -17.50 -4.10 14.88
C GLU A 410 -16.73 -5.42 14.78
N ARG A 411 -15.93 -5.53 13.72
CA ARG A 411 -14.98 -6.60 13.46
C ARG A 411 -15.50 -8.04 13.63
N PRO A 412 -16.66 -8.41 13.04
CA PRO A 412 -17.22 -9.74 13.22
C PRO A 412 -16.29 -10.84 12.67
N LYS A 413 -16.18 -11.95 13.41
CA LYS A 413 -15.38 -13.12 13.07
C LYS A 413 -16.17 -14.39 13.30
N VAL A 414 -16.02 -15.37 12.41
CA VAL A 414 -16.76 -16.64 12.50
C VAL A 414 -15.78 -17.81 12.50
N ILE A 415 -16.01 -18.77 13.40
CA ILE A 415 -15.34 -20.08 13.40
C ILE A 415 -16.37 -21.19 13.55
N TYR A 416 -16.06 -22.38 13.00
CA TYR A 416 -16.90 -23.57 13.19
C TYR A 416 -16.47 -24.38 14.42
N ASN A 417 -17.42 -24.72 15.27
CA ASN A 417 -17.21 -25.56 16.45
C ASN A 417 -17.57 -27.03 16.14
N ASP A 418 -16.56 -27.91 16.17
CA ASP A 418 -16.75 -29.33 15.82
C ASP A 418 -17.57 -30.12 16.85
N LYS A 419 -17.64 -29.65 18.10
CA LYS A 419 -18.37 -30.34 19.18
C LYS A 419 -19.86 -30.02 19.11
N THR A 420 -20.21 -28.74 18.98
CA THR A 420 -21.60 -28.26 18.96
C THR A 420 -22.21 -28.30 17.57
N LYS A 421 -21.39 -28.43 16.52
CA LYS A 421 -21.79 -28.35 15.11
C LYS A 421 -22.40 -27.00 14.73
N LYS A 422 -22.04 -25.94 15.45
CA LYS A 422 -22.49 -24.57 15.21
C LYS A 422 -21.38 -23.72 14.61
N TYR A 423 -21.80 -22.77 13.77
CA TYR A 423 -20.99 -21.60 13.43
C TYR A 423 -21.13 -20.59 14.56
N VAL A 424 -20.00 -20.10 15.07
CA VAL A 424 -19.94 -19.17 16.19
C VAL A 424 -19.35 -17.87 15.70
N MET A 425 -20.15 -16.81 15.72
CA MET A 425 -19.73 -15.45 15.41
C MET A 425 -19.38 -14.71 16.70
N TRP A 426 -18.23 -14.05 16.74
CA TRP A 426 -17.88 -13.05 17.75
C TRP A 426 -17.77 -11.68 17.11
N MET A 427 -18.16 -10.65 17.84
CA MET A 427 -18.09 -9.26 17.40
C MET A 427 -17.86 -8.33 18.60
N HIS A 428 -17.25 -7.17 18.32
CA HIS A 428 -17.21 -6.06 19.25
C HIS A 428 -18.61 -5.47 19.32
N THR A 429 -19.22 -5.49 20.51
CA THR A 429 -20.50 -4.85 20.78
C THR A 429 -20.28 -3.64 21.68
N ASP A 430 -20.69 -2.47 21.19
CA ASP A 430 -20.52 -1.22 21.93
C ASP A 430 -21.75 -0.33 21.90
N GLY A 431 -21.80 0.56 22.88
CA GLY A 431 -22.86 1.52 23.09
C GLY A 431 -22.74 2.19 24.46
N PRO A 432 -23.82 2.88 24.87
CA PRO A 432 -23.96 3.38 26.23
C PRO A 432 -23.78 2.26 27.27
N SER A 433 -23.22 2.62 28.42
CA SER A 433 -23.16 1.78 29.61
C SER A 433 -24.05 2.37 30.73
N ALA A 434 -24.20 1.65 31.84
CA ALA A 434 -24.96 2.14 32.99
C ALA A 434 -24.44 3.48 33.57
N THR A 435 -23.20 3.86 33.25
CA THR A 435 -22.53 5.05 33.80
C THR A 435 -22.08 6.06 32.74
N SER A 436 -22.28 5.77 31.45
CA SER A 436 -21.82 6.64 30.35
C SER A 436 -22.72 6.50 29.13
N THR A 437 -23.04 7.63 28.49
CA THR A 437 -23.80 7.67 27.24
C THR A 437 -22.92 7.64 25.99
N ALA A 438 -21.59 7.47 26.14
CA ALA A 438 -20.68 7.41 25.00
C ALA A 438 -20.84 6.09 24.25
N ASN A 439 -20.72 6.12 22.92
CA ASN A 439 -20.91 4.93 22.09
C ASN A 439 -19.86 3.84 22.29
N TYR A 440 -18.69 4.15 22.87
CA TYR A 440 -17.60 3.19 23.12
C TYR A 440 -17.41 2.85 24.62
N ALA A 441 -18.43 3.11 25.44
CA ALA A 441 -18.35 2.94 26.90
C ALA A 441 -18.57 1.50 27.35
N LYS A 442 -19.38 0.74 26.60
CA LYS A 442 -19.75 -0.63 26.94
C LYS A 442 -18.60 -1.60 26.70
N ALA A 443 -17.92 -1.51 25.55
CA ALA A 443 -16.71 -2.25 25.18
C ALA A 443 -16.73 -3.73 25.64
N GLU A 444 -17.70 -4.46 25.11
CA GLU A 444 -17.90 -5.89 25.35
C GLU A 444 -17.69 -6.70 24.06
N ALA A 445 -17.51 -8.01 24.22
CA ALA A 445 -17.53 -8.95 23.11
C ALA A 445 -18.84 -9.74 23.16
N GLY A 446 -19.61 -9.67 22.07
CA GLY A 446 -20.86 -10.39 21.88
C GLY A 446 -20.70 -11.57 20.95
N TYR A 447 -21.55 -12.58 21.12
CA TYR A 447 -21.54 -13.76 20.25
C TYR A 447 -22.92 -14.14 19.72
N ALA A 448 -22.93 -14.80 18.56
CA ALA A 448 -24.11 -15.32 17.90
C ALA A 448 -23.87 -16.71 17.31
N LEU A 449 -24.93 -17.50 17.16
CA LEU A 449 -24.86 -18.90 16.74
C LEU A 449 -25.69 -19.14 15.48
N SER A 450 -25.19 -19.99 14.58
CA SER A 450 -25.98 -20.47 13.44
C SER A 450 -25.71 -21.94 13.12
N ASP A 451 -26.70 -22.59 12.50
CA ASP A 451 -26.58 -23.91 11.86
C ASP A 451 -26.05 -23.83 10.43
N SER A 452 -25.97 -22.63 9.87
CA SER A 452 -25.56 -22.36 8.49
C SER A 452 -24.41 -21.36 8.46
N PRO A 453 -23.42 -21.50 7.55
CA PRO A 453 -22.39 -20.49 7.38
C PRO A 453 -22.98 -19.16 6.89
N PHE A 454 -24.15 -19.17 6.24
CA PHE A 454 -24.80 -17.95 5.75
C PHE A 454 -25.68 -17.26 6.79
N GLY A 455 -25.93 -17.88 7.94
CA GLY A 455 -26.95 -17.44 8.88
C GLY A 455 -28.36 -18.00 8.57
N PRO A 456 -29.41 -17.45 9.19
CA PRO A 456 -29.34 -16.36 10.16
C PRO A 456 -28.57 -16.77 11.42
N PHE A 457 -27.74 -15.87 11.92
CA PHE A 457 -27.11 -15.98 13.23
C PHE A 457 -28.07 -15.43 14.28
N VAL A 458 -28.30 -16.20 15.34
CA VAL A 458 -29.11 -15.79 16.49
C VAL A 458 -28.18 -15.24 17.54
N TYR A 459 -28.32 -13.94 17.84
CA TYR A 459 -27.54 -13.28 18.90
C TYR A 459 -27.85 -13.90 20.26
N GLN A 460 -26.83 -14.03 21.10
CA GLN A 460 -26.98 -14.58 22.45
C GLN A 460 -26.88 -13.47 23.48
N GLU A 461 -25.67 -12.99 23.76
CA GLU A 461 -25.36 -11.99 24.78
C GLU A 461 -23.95 -11.42 24.54
N SER A 462 -23.58 -10.39 25.30
CA SER A 462 -22.20 -9.88 25.35
C SER A 462 -21.71 -9.69 26.77
N HIS A 463 -20.38 -9.72 26.90
CA HIS A 463 -19.75 -9.52 28.20
C HIS A 463 -18.38 -8.83 28.13
N ARG A 464 -17.95 -8.31 29.28
CA ARG A 464 -16.54 -8.06 29.57
C ARG A 464 -15.76 -9.38 29.70
N MET A 465 -14.51 -9.37 29.23
CA MET A 465 -13.63 -10.54 29.08
C MET A 465 -12.59 -10.63 30.23
N ASP A 466 -11.42 -11.20 29.96
CA ASP A 466 -10.33 -11.33 30.94
C ASP A 466 -9.79 -9.98 31.40
N ARG A 467 -9.25 -9.95 32.63
CA ARG A 467 -8.82 -8.75 33.34
C ARG A 467 -7.38 -8.86 33.80
N ALA A 468 -6.73 -7.72 34.04
CA ALA A 468 -5.35 -7.68 34.50
C ALA A 468 -5.16 -8.49 35.80
N PRO A 469 -4.05 -9.22 35.94
CA PRO A 469 -3.78 -9.98 37.16
C PRO A 469 -3.67 -9.06 38.38
N GLU A 470 -4.03 -9.58 39.55
CA GLU A 470 -4.00 -8.80 40.80
C GLU A 470 -2.59 -8.25 41.06
N GLY A 471 -2.50 -6.95 41.35
CA GLY A 471 -1.23 -6.27 41.61
C GLY A 471 -0.37 -5.96 40.38
N ALA A 472 -0.88 -6.16 39.16
CA ALA A 472 -0.19 -5.75 37.93
C ALA A 472 0.19 -4.26 37.97
N ALA A 473 1.49 -3.97 37.89
CA ALA A 473 2.02 -2.60 37.94
C ALA A 473 1.72 -1.79 36.67
N ASP A 474 1.33 -2.47 35.60
CA ASP A 474 1.07 -1.97 34.25
C ASP A 474 -0.42 -2.11 33.86
N ASN A 475 -1.32 -2.05 34.84
CA ASN A 475 -2.76 -2.10 34.61
C ASN A 475 -3.26 -0.74 34.07
N GLY A 476 -3.64 -0.69 32.79
CA GLY A 476 -4.09 0.54 32.15
C GLY A 476 -5.44 1.05 32.64
N GLN A 477 -6.32 0.17 33.15
CA GLN A 477 -7.69 0.51 33.54
C GLN A 477 -8.21 -0.32 34.74
N PRO A 478 -7.70 -0.09 35.95
CA PRO A 478 -8.07 -0.90 37.13
C PRO A 478 -9.54 -0.78 37.56
N TYR A 479 -10.24 0.29 37.16
CA TYR A 479 -11.62 0.55 37.56
C TYR A 479 -12.66 0.10 36.53
N GLN A 480 -12.23 -0.32 35.33
CA GLN A 480 -13.09 -0.83 34.26
C GLN A 480 -12.46 -2.09 33.63
N PRO A 481 -12.32 -3.18 34.39
CA PRO A 481 -11.65 -4.39 33.93
C PRO A 481 -12.44 -5.11 32.83
N GLY A 482 -11.74 -5.87 32.00
CA GLY A 482 -12.35 -6.78 31.03
C GLY A 482 -12.85 -6.14 29.75
N MET A 483 -12.36 -4.95 29.39
CA MET A 483 -12.77 -4.31 28.14
C MET A 483 -12.42 -5.17 26.93
N ALA A 484 -13.30 -5.23 25.94
CA ALA A 484 -13.03 -5.86 24.65
C ALA A 484 -13.52 -4.93 23.53
N ARG A 485 -12.59 -4.48 22.70
CA ARG A 485 -12.88 -3.66 21.51
C ARG A 485 -12.42 -4.39 20.26
N ASP A 486 -11.49 -3.80 19.50
CA ASP A 486 -10.86 -4.41 18.33
C ASP A 486 -10.47 -5.86 18.58
N MET A 487 -11.02 -6.79 17.80
CA MET A 487 -10.87 -8.22 18.05
C MET A 487 -10.70 -9.10 16.81
N THR A 488 -10.13 -10.28 17.03
CA THR A 488 -10.14 -11.41 16.09
C THR A 488 -10.37 -12.75 16.80
N LEU A 489 -10.72 -13.79 16.05
CA LEU A 489 -10.71 -15.18 16.49
C LEU A 489 -9.52 -15.94 15.91
N PHE A 490 -9.10 -16.99 16.62
CA PHE A 490 -8.13 -17.96 16.14
C PHE A 490 -8.50 -19.35 16.66
N LYS A 491 -8.53 -20.35 15.78
CA LYS A 491 -8.69 -21.77 16.14
C LYS A 491 -7.37 -22.47 15.86
N ASP A 492 -6.76 -23.02 16.90
CA ASP A 492 -5.48 -23.71 16.79
C ASP A 492 -5.65 -25.14 16.25
N ASP A 493 -4.54 -25.76 15.87
CA ASP A 493 -4.51 -27.08 15.23
C ASP A 493 -5.10 -28.19 16.13
N ASP A 494 -5.07 -28.00 17.46
CA ASP A 494 -5.64 -28.91 18.45
C ASP A 494 -7.16 -28.71 18.68
N GLY A 495 -7.76 -27.77 17.95
CA GLY A 495 -9.17 -27.39 18.11
C GLY A 495 -9.43 -26.45 19.28
N THR A 496 -8.41 -25.88 19.92
CA THR A 496 -8.62 -24.83 20.92
C THR A 496 -8.99 -23.51 20.22
N GLY A 497 -10.10 -22.89 20.64
CA GLY A 497 -10.49 -21.56 20.20
C GLY A 497 -9.87 -20.47 21.08
N TYR A 498 -9.54 -19.34 20.47
CA TYR A 498 -9.00 -18.16 21.14
C TYR A 498 -9.71 -16.90 20.65
N LEU A 499 -10.03 -16.01 21.59
CA LEU A 499 -10.42 -14.63 21.31
C LEU A 499 -9.23 -13.73 21.57
N VAL A 500 -8.89 -12.87 20.60
CA VAL A 500 -7.81 -11.89 20.70
C VAL A 500 -8.41 -10.50 20.61
N TYR A 501 -8.13 -9.63 21.57
CA TYR A 501 -8.82 -8.34 21.62
C TYR A 501 -8.01 -7.24 22.31
N SER A 502 -8.28 -5.98 21.95
CA SER A 502 -7.75 -4.81 22.63
C SER A 502 -8.56 -4.50 23.90
N SER A 503 -7.86 -4.26 25.00
CA SER A 503 -8.41 -4.06 26.33
C SER A 503 -7.71 -2.92 27.07
N GLU A 504 -8.21 -2.59 28.27
CA GLU A 504 -7.66 -1.58 29.17
C GLU A 504 -7.55 -0.19 28.49
N GLU A 505 -8.65 0.32 27.93
CA GLU A 505 -8.66 1.52 27.06
C GLU A 505 -7.73 1.41 25.84
N ASN A 506 -7.78 0.26 25.19
CA ASN A 506 -6.98 -0.11 24.02
C ASN A 506 -5.46 -0.12 24.28
N LEU A 507 -5.04 -0.12 25.55
CA LEU A 507 -3.63 -0.07 25.94
C LEU A 507 -2.95 -1.44 25.81
N THR A 508 -3.70 -2.53 25.90
CA THR A 508 -3.13 -3.88 26.03
C THR A 508 -3.91 -4.89 25.18
N ILE A 509 -3.22 -5.72 24.40
CA ILE A 509 -3.82 -6.86 23.70
C ILE A 509 -3.92 -8.05 24.65
N TYR A 510 -5.08 -8.71 24.65
CA TYR A 510 -5.33 -9.96 25.34
C TYR A 510 -5.47 -11.09 24.32
N ILE A 511 -4.95 -12.26 24.66
CA ILE A 511 -5.25 -13.53 23.98
C ILE A 511 -5.86 -14.45 25.03
N SER A 512 -7.11 -14.83 24.83
CA SER A 512 -7.92 -15.57 25.80
C SER A 512 -8.42 -16.88 25.22
N LYS A 513 -8.21 -17.98 25.94
CA LYS A 513 -8.72 -19.29 25.58
C LYS A 513 -10.25 -19.31 25.72
N LEU A 514 -10.92 -19.80 24.69
CA LEU A 514 -12.37 -20.02 24.68
C LEU A 514 -12.74 -21.36 25.33
N ASN A 515 -13.94 -21.42 25.89
CA ASN A 515 -14.56 -22.65 26.41
C ASN A 515 -14.86 -23.64 25.27
N ASP A 516 -15.29 -24.85 25.63
CA ASP A 516 -15.49 -25.95 24.66
C ASP A 516 -16.56 -25.67 23.60
N SER A 517 -17.53 -24.81 23.90
CA SER A 517 -18.58 -24.36 22.96
C SER A 517 -18.18 -23.14 22.13
N TYR A 518 -17.02 -22.54 22.40
CA TYR A 518 -16.55 -21.26 21.88
C TYR A 518 -17.46 -20.06 22.18
N THR A 519 -18.29 -20.14 23.21
CA THR A 519 -19.28 -19.11 23.56
C THR A 519 -18.83 -18.17 24.67
N ASP A 520 -17.71 -18.46 25.34
CA ASP A 520 -17.11 -17.57 26.35
C ASP A 520 -15.64 -17.91 26.61
N VAL A 521 -14.93 -17.10 27.40
CA VAL A 521 -13.54 -17.35 27.85
C VAL A 521 -13.49 -18.34 29.03
N VAL A 522 -12.52 -19.25 29.02
CA VAL A 522 -12.36 -20.33 30.03
C VAL A 522 -12.31 -19.82 31.47
N GLY A 523 -11.81 -18.60 31.67
CA GLY A 523 -11.64 -17.99 32.99
C GLY A 523 -12.90 -17.93 33.87
N TRP A 524 -14.07 -17.85 33.25
CA TRP A 524 -15.38 -17.82 33.94
C TRP A 524 -16.01 -19.20 34.11
N HIS A 525 -15.41 -20.26 33.58
CA HIS A 525 -15.98 -21.62 33.52
C HIS A 525 -15.05 -22.71 34.06
N LYS A 526 -14.07 -22.35 34.89
CA LYS A 526 -12.95 -23.23 35.30
C LYS A 526 -13.35 -24.56 35.94
N ASP A 527 -14.49 -24.59 36.63
CA ASP A 527 -14.98 -25.77 37.34
C ASP A 527 -15.93 -26.64 36.50
N GLY A 528 -16.01 -26.41 35.17
CA GLY A 528 -16.90 -27.11 34.26
C GLY A 528 -18.35 -26.57 34.26
N ASN A 529 -18.55 -25.37 34.80
CA ASN A 529 -19.86 -24.71 34.83
C ASN A 529 -20.23 -24.21 33.43
N VAL A 530 -21.51 -24.40 33.06
CA VAL A 530 -22.06 -23.87 31.80
C VAL A 530 -22.28 -22.35 31.92
N GLU A 531 -22.78 -21.90 33.07
CA GLU A 531 -22.96 -20.49 33.40
C GLU A 531 -21.65 -19.87 33.92
N ARG A 532 -21.51 -18.55 33.77
CA ARG A 532 -20.37 -17.80 34.33
C ARG A 532 -20.32 -17.93 35.85
N ASP A 533 -19.11 -18.16 36.38
CA ASP A 533 -18.85 -18.11 37.81
C ASP A 533 -19.05 -16.70 38.40
N THR A 534 -19.51 -16.64 39.64
CA THR A 534 -19.62 -15.37 40.40
C THR A 534 -18.27 -14.78 40.80
N ALA A 535 -17.22 -15.60 40.76
CA ALA A 535 -15.84 -15.21 41.00
C ALA A 535 -14.99 -15.58 39.78
N TYR A 536 -14.19 -14.63 39.29
CA TYR A 536 -13.31 -14.87 38.16
C TYR A 536 -12.02 -15.58 38.58
N LYS A 537 -11.70 -16.66 37.86
CA LYS A 537 -10.71 -17.68 38.25
C LYS A 537 -9.64 -17.91 37.17
N ALA A 538 -9.57 -17.06 36.16
CA ALA A 538 -8.59 -17.23 35.08
C ALA A 538 -7.15 -17.14 35.60
N VAL A 539 -6.27 -17.97 35.04
CA VAL A 539 -4.85 -18.02 35.38
C VAL A 539 -4.04 -17.38 34.24
N HIS A 540 -3.39 -16.25 34.53
CA HIS A 540 -2.51 -15.56 33.58
C HIS A 540 -1.34 -16.45 33.16
N GLY A 541 -1.06 -16.52 31.85
CA GLY A 541 -0.07 -17.41 31.22
C GLY A 541 -0.57 -18.84 30.99
N VAL A 542 -1.82 -19.16 31.36
CA VAL A 542 -2.43 -20.49 31.14
C VAL A 542 -3.74 -20.37 30.38
N ASP A 543 -4.66 -19.52 30.86
CA ASP A 543 -5.97 -19.31 30.24
C ASP A 543 -6.00 -18.09 29.34
N TYR A 544 -5.21 -17.07 29.69
CA TYR A 544 -5.04 -15.87 28.90
C TYR A 544 -3.64 -15.29 29.09
N VAL A 545 -3.19 -14.45 28.15
CA VAL A 545 -1.97 -13.67 28.26
C VAL A 545 -2.20 -12.21 27.86
N ARG A 546 -1.51 -11.28 28.51
CA ARG A 546 -1.41 -9.88 28.11
C ARG A 546 -0.18 -9.68 27.23
N VAL A 547 -0.37 -9.21 26.00
CA VAL A 547 0.69 -9.02 25.01
C VAL A 547 1.07 -7.55 24.92
N PHE A 548 2.31 -7.23 25.29
CA PHE A 548 2.86 -5.87 25.41
C PHE A 548 1.92 -4.88 26.13
N PRO A 549 1.70 -5.04 27.45
CA PRO A 549 0.90 -4.10 28.22
C PRO A 549 1.31 -2.65 27.98
N LEU A 550 0.32 -1.77 27.84
CA LEU A 550 0.48 -0.34 27.56
C LEU A 550 1.10 0.04 26.20
N ALA A 551 1.31 -0.93 25.30
CA ALA A 551 1.84 -0.65 23.97
C ALA A 551 0.82 -0.05 23.00
N GLN A 552 -0.45 0.02 23.40
CA GLN A 552 -1.54 0.68 22.68
C GLN A 552 -1.68 0.17 21.23
N ARG A 553 -1.87 -1.14 21.12
CA ARG A 553 -2.06 -1.86 19.85
C ARG A 553 -3.52 -2.24 19.66
N GLU A 554 -3.96 -2.29 18.41
CA GLU A 554 -5.32 -2.61 18.02
C GLU A 554 -5.36 -3.39 16.69
N ALA A 555 -6.55 -3.71 16.23
CA ALA A 555 -6.81 -4.45 14.99
C ALA A 555 -6.00 -5.77 14.85
N PRO A 556 -6.06 -6.68 15.83
CA PRO A 556 -5.22 -7.89 15.84
C PRO A 556 -5.59 -8.85 14.70
N ALA A 557 -4.59 -9.36 13.98
CA ALA A 557 -4.72 -10.40 12.98
C ALA A 557 -3.70 -11.52 13.26
N LEU A 558 -4.17 -12.57 13.93
CA LEU A 558 -3.38 -13.72 14.40
C LEU A 558 -3.42 -14.87 13.39
N PHE A 559 -2.27 -15.47 13.11
CA PHE A 559 -2.14 -16.67 12.29
C PHE A 559 -0.97 -17.54 12.75
N LYS A 560 -0.91 -18.78 12.26
CA LYS A 560 0.12 -19.75 12.63
C LYS A 560 0.84 -20.27 11.39
N TYR A 561 2.15 -20.42 11.49
CA TYR A 561 2.98 -20.97 10.42
C TYR A 561 4.21 -21.68 10.99
N GLN A 562 4.42 -22.94 10.58
CA GLN A 562 5.52 -23.81 11.03
C GLN A 562 5.69 -23.82 12.56
N GLY A 563 4.58 -24.04 13.29
CA GLY A 563 4.57 -24.13 14.75
C GLY A 563 4.72 -22.81 15.51
N LYS A 564 4.82 -21.67 14.81
CA LYS A 564 4.93 -20.35 15.41
C LYS A 564 3.67 -19.52 15.18
N TYR A 565 3.34 -18.70 16.17
CA TYR A 565 2.21 -17.77 16.12
C TYR A 565 2.71 -16.39 15.73
N TYR A 566 2.06 -15.78 14.75
CA TYR A 566 2.35 -14.44 14.24
C TYR A 566 1.11 -13.57 14.44
N MET A 567 1.30 -12.36 14.96
CA MET A 567 0.19 -11.42 15.11
C MET A 567 0.56 -10.07 14.51
N ILE A 568 -0.24 -9.62 13.55
CA ILE A 568 -0.16 -8.26 12.98
C ILE A 568 -1.14 -7.37 13.73
N THR A 569 -0.73 -6.15 14.08
CA THR A 569 -1.54 -5.14 14.78
C THR A 569 -1.28 -3.75 14.21
N SER A 570 -2.26 -2.87 14.33
CA SER A 570 -2.07 -1.42 14.11
C SER A 570 -1.89 -0.68 15.44
N GLY A 571 -1.50 0.59 15.40
CA GLY A 571 -1.54 1.48 16.57
C GLY A 571 -2.89 2.18 16.68
N ALA A 572 -3.22 2.72 17.87
CA ALA A 572 -4.49 3.39 18.13
C ALA A 572 -4.57 4.85 17.66
N THR A 573 -4.98 5.09 16.41
CA THR A 573 -5.08 6.45 15.81
C THR A 573 -6.43 6.76 15.16
N GLY A 574 -7.49 6.06 15.56
CA GLY A 574 -8.81 6.22 14.97
C GLY A 574 -8.82 5.85 13.50
N TRP A 575 -9.42 6.69 12.63
CA TRP A 575 -9.49 6.42 11.19
C TRP A 575 -8.16 6.60 10.44
N ALA A 576 -7.20 7.34 11.01
CA ALA A 576 -5.95 7.61 10.34
C ALA A 576 -5.10 6.32 10.28
N PRO A 577 -4.64 5.89 9.10
CA PRO A 577 -3.78 4.73 8.99
C PRO A 577 -2.40 5.01 9.61
N ASN A 578 -1.73 3.96 10.08
CA ASN A 578 -0.48 4.08 10.83
C ASN A 578 0.46 2.89 10.59
N VAL A 579 1.61 2.89 11.29
CA VAL A 579 2.62 1.83 11.19
C VAL A 579 2.09 0.51 11.78
N GLY A 580 1.77 -0.42 10.90
CA GLY A 580 1.47 -1.80 11.24
C GLY A 580 2.71 -2.50 11.77
N LYS A 581 2.53 -3.27 12.85
CA LYS A 581 3.60 -4.04 13.48
C LYS A 581 3.20 -5.50 13.59
N TYR A 582 4.17 -6.39 13.53
CA TYR A 582 4.00 -7.80 13.81
C TYR A 582 4.87 -8.28 14.98
N THR A 583 4.41 -9.31 15.66
CA THR A 583 5.13 -10.02 16.73
C THR A 583 4.98 -11.52 16.52
N VAL A 584 5.91 -12.30 17.10
CA VAL A 584 5.99 -13.76 16.93
C VAL A 584 6.19 -14.45 18.28
N ALA A 585 5.57 -15.60 18.48
CA ALA A 585 5.78 -16.45 19.65
C ALA A 585 5.85 -17.94 19.28
N ASP A 586 6.65 -18.69 20.04
CA ASP A 586 6.72 -20.16 19.93
C ASP A 586 5.56 -20.85 20.67
N ASN A 587 4.90 -20.14 21.58
CA ASN A 587 3.71 -20.56 22.29
C ASN A 587 2.73 -19.37 22.32
N ILE A 588 1.45 -19.62 22.06
CA ILE A 588 0.42 -18.58 22.01
C ILE A 588 0.28 -17.79 23.33
N MET A 589 0.58 -18.44 24.48
CA MET A 589 0.62 -17.81 25.80
C MET A 589 1.93 -17.05 26.08
N GLY A 590 2.81 -16.93 25.09
CA GLY A 590 4.06 -16.21 25.15
C GLY A 590 5.27 -17.04 25.63
N PRO A 591 6.44 -16.39 25.82
CA PRO A 591 6.67 -14.96 25.63
C PRO A 591 6.61 -14.55 24.14
N TRP A 592 6.03 -13.39 23.87
CA TRP A 592 5.96 -12.78 22.53
C TRP A 592 7.22 -11.96 22.25
N LYS A 593 7.84 -12.13 21.08
CA LYS A 593 9.07 -11.43 20.66
C LYS A 593 8.78 -9.97 20.32
N THR A 594 9.77 -9.10 20.50
CA THR A 594 9.66 -7.66 20.19
C THR A 594 8.99 -7.38 18.85
N MET A 595 8.08 -6.41 18.85
CA MET A 595 7.35 -5.99 17.65
C MET A 595 8.29 -5.40 16.58
N ARG A 596 8.02 -5.73 15.32
CA ARG A 596 8.72 -5.24 14.12
C ARG A 596 7.72 -4.66 13.12
N ASP A 597 8.15 -3.78 12.24
CA ASP A 597 7.26 -3.18 11.24
C ASP A 597 6.85 -4.23 10.20
N VAL A 598 5.55 -4.34 9.93
CA VAL A 598 5.03 -5.35 8.99
C VAL A 598 5.10 -4.88 7.53
N ALA A 599 5.10 -3.57 7.29
CA ALA A 599 5.22 -2.97 5.96
C ALA A 599 6.44 -2.03 5.92
N PRO A 600 7.67 -2.57 5.86
CA PRO A 600 8.88 -1.76 5.83
C PRO A 600 8.83 -0.70 4.72
N GLY A 601 9.10 0.56 5.06
CA GLY A 601 9.05 1.69 4.13
C GLY A 601 7.68 2.36 4.02
N SER A 602 6.64 1.85 4.69
CA SER A 602 5.32 2.47 4.72
C SER A 602 4.93 2.90 6.14
N SER A 603 4.68 4.19 6.32
CA SER A 603 4.22 4.75 7.60
C SER A 603 2.73 4.54 7.89
N THR A 604 1.97 4.10 6.89
CA THR A 604 0.50 3.98 6.92
C THR A 604 0.01 2.58 6.58
N THR A 605 0.90 1.59 6.54
CA THR A 605 0.59 0.23 6.05
C THR A 605 -0.18 0.27 4.71
N PHE A 606 0.31 1.07 3.75
CA PHE A 606 -0.34 1.30 2.45
C PHE A 606 -1.76 1.90 2.54
N GLY A 607 -1.98 2.73 3.56
CA GLY A 607 -3.26 3.37 3.84
C GLY A 607 -4.31 2.41 4.38
N SER A 608 -3.93 1.31 5.05
CA SER A 608 -4.87 0.35 5.64
C SER A 608 -4.60 0.03 7.10
N GLN A 609 -5.61 -0.57 7.73
CA GLN A 609 -5.56 -1.14 9.06
C GLN A 609 -5.83 -2.65 8.98
N SER A 610 -5.07 -3.49 9.70
CA SER A 610 -5.28 -4.95 9.68
C SER A 610 -6.69 -5.34 10.12
N THR A 611 -7.22 -6.44 9.57
CA THR A 611 -8.42 -7.08 10.11
C THR A 611 -8.26 -8.58 10.29
N GLN A 612 -7.60 -9.27 9.35
CA GLN A 612 -7.35 -10.71 9.42
C GLN A 612 -6.19 -11.12 8.50
N VAL A 613 -5.71 -12.35 8.66
CA VAL A 613 -4.83 -13.03 7.69
C VAL A 613 -5.56 -14.27 7.17
N ILE A 614 -5.58 -14.47 5.86
CA ILE A 614 -6.15 -15.66 5.20
C ILE A 614 -5.03 -16.69 5.00
N PRO A 615 -5.13 -17.90 5.60
CA PRO A 615 -4.29 -19.03 5.23
C PRO A 615 -4.82 -19.68 3.94
N VAL A 616 -4.22 -19.36 2.79
CA VAL A 616 -4.60 -19.98 1.50
C VAL A 616 -4.07 -21.41 1.43
N ASP A 617 -2.81 -21.58 1.82
CA ASP A 617 -2.14 -22.85 2.03
C ASP A 617 -1.05 -22.63 3.07
N ALA A 618 -1.44 -22.74 4.34
CA ALA A 618 -0.55 -22.44 5.46
C ALA A 618 0.70 -23.33 5.47
N ALA A 619 0.58 -24.60 5.08
CA ALA A 619 1.71 -25.52 5.03
C ALA A 619 2.76 -25.07 4.01
N ALA A 620 2.32 -24.61 2.83
CA ALA A 620 3.18 -24.06 1.79
C ALA A 620 3.60 -22.59 2.02
N GLY A 621 3.22 -21.97 3.14
CA GLY A 621 3.58 -20.58 3.44
C GLY A 621 2.79 -19.54 2.63
N LYS A 622 1.59 -19.88 2.15
CA LYS A 622 0.75 -19.01 1.33
C LYS A 622 -0.30 -18.31 2.20
N PHE A 623 -0.03 -17.03 2.50
CA PHE A 623 -0.90 -16.20 3.34
C PHE A 623 -1.20 -14.86 2.68
N ILE A 624 -2.41 -14.34 2.94
CA ILE A 624 -2.87 -13.02 2.48
C ILE A 624 -3.18 -12.17 3.71
N TYR A 625 -2.56 -11.00 3.80
CA TYR A 625 -2.99 -9.94 4.71
C TYR A 625 -4.30 -9.34 4.21
N MET A 626 -5.29 -9.19 5.09
CA MET A 626 -6.49 -8.40 4.85
C MET A 626 -6.46 -7.14 5.72
N GLY A 627 -6.66 -5.99 5.09
CA GLY A 627 -6.89 -4.74 5.78
C GLY A 627 -7.94 -3.85 5.12
N ASP A 628 -8.51 -2.96 5.90
CA ASP A 628 -9.47 -1.95 5.46
C ASP A 628 -8.75 -0.61 5.25
N ARG A 629 -9.00 0.03 4.10
CA ARG A 629 -8.70 1.43 3.82
C ARG A 629 -9.95 2.23 4.13
N TRP A 630 -10.04 2.70 5.37
CA TRP A 630 -11.20 3.42 5.88
C TRP A 630 -11.34 4.79 5.24
N ASN A 631 -12.57 5.11 4.80
CA ASN A 631 -12.95 6.46 4.39
C ASN A 631 -13.94 7.04 5.41
N GLN A 632 -13.45 7.80 6.38
CA GLN A 632 -14.25 8.30 7.51
C GLN A 632 -15.45 9.17 7.09
N ASN A 633 -15.37 9.82 5.92
CA ASN A 633 -16.43 10.70 5.43
C ASN A 633 -17.45 9.96 4.56
N ASP A 634 -17.13 8.72 4.17
CA ASP A 634 -17.95 7.90 3.30
C ASP A 634 -17.59 6.42 3.50
N LEU A 635 -18.04 5.86 4.63
CA LEU A 635 -17.67 4.50 5.03
C LEU A 635 -18.18 3.44 4.04
N ALA A 636 -19.28 3.70 3.35
CA ALA A 636 -19.78 2.84 2.27
C ALA A 636 -18.74 2.69 1.15
N ASN A 637 -17.89 3.72 0.99
CA ASN A 637 -16.79 3.73 0.05
C ASN A 637 -15.40 3.44 0.65
N SER A 638 -15.33 2.84 1.85
CA SER A 638 -14.10 2.20 2.32
C SER A 638 -13.67 1.07 1.37
N ARG A 639 -12.37 0.78 1.30
CA ARG A 639 -11.77 -0.17 0.35
C ARG A 639 -10.96 -1.24 1.05
N TYR A 640 -10.54 -2.26 0.31
CA TYR A 640 -9.82 -3.40 0.85
C TYR A 640 -8.38 -3.43 0.33
N ILE A 641 -7.42 -3.62 1.24
CA ILE A 641 -6.01 -3.85 0.92
C ILE A 641 -5.69 -5.30 1.23
N TRP A 642 -5.65 -6.12 0.18
CA TRP A 642 -5.27 -7.53 0.28
C TRP A 642 -3.90 -7.73 -0.36
N LEU A 643 -2.92 -8.16 0.43
CA LEU A 643 -1.53 -8.28 -0.01
C LEU A 643 -0.93 -9.63 0.41
N PRO A 644 -0.05 -10.22 -0.40
CA PRO A 644 0.67 -11.43 -0.01
C PRO A 644 1.61 -11.14 1.17
N ILE A 645 1.69 -12.06 2.13
CA ILE A 645 2.67 -11.99 3.23
C ILE A 645 3.95 -12.69 2.79
N GLU A 646 5.04 -11.93 2.63
CA GLU A 646 6.36 -12.48 2.33
C GLU A 646 7.07 -12.91 3.62
N PHE A 647 7.51 -14.16 3.71
CA PHE A 647 8.40 -14.64 4.77
C PHE A 647 9.86 -14.49 4.38
N GLY A 648 10.64 -13.87 5.27
CA GLY A 648 12.10 -13.76 5.18
C GLY A 648 12.83 -14.89 5.89
N GLN A 649 14.04 -14.60 6.37
CA GLN A 649 14.80 -15.53 7.20
C GLN A 649 14.28 -15.55 8.65
N GLY A 650 14.43 -16.69 9.32
CA GLY A 650 14.01 -16.87 10.71
C GLY A 650 12.51 -16.63 10.89
N ASP A 651 12.15 -15.59 11.64
CA ASP A 651 10.76 -15.23 11.97
C ASP A 651 10.34 -13.91 11.30
N GLU A 652 10.96 -13.54 10.18
CA GLU A 652 10.65 -12.31 9.45
C GLU A 652 9.44 -12.44 8.54
N ILE A 653 8.58 -11.41 8.55
CA ILE A 653 7.54 -11.21 7.54
C ILE A 653 7.55 -9.78 7.04
N ALA A 654 7.11 -9.57 5.80
CA ALA A 654 6.92 -8.26 5.21
C ALA A 654 5.68 -8.23 4.31
N LEU A 655 5.02 -7.07 4.29
CA LEU A 655 4.05 -6.69 3.27
C LEU A 655 4.75 -5.76 2.29
N ARG A 656 4.57 -6.04 1.00
CA ARG A 656 5.03 -5.17 -0.09
C ARG A 656 3.84 -4.81 -0.95
N TRP A 657 3.81 -3.56 -1.39
CA TRP A 657 2.79 -3.07 -2.29
C TRP A 657 2.82 -3.83 -3.62
N GLN A 658 1.63 -4.12 -4.15
CA GLN A 658 1.40 -4.68 -5.47
C GLN A 658 0.19 -3.93 -6.05
N ASP A 659 0.36 -3.25 -7.19
CA ASP A 659 -0.76 -2.57 -7.86
C ASP A 659 -1.84 -3.58 -8.30
N GLU A 660 -1.39 -4.74 -8.77
CA GLU A 660 -2.22 -5.86 -9.17
C GLU A 660 -1.45 -7.17 -8.94
N TRP A 661 -2.10 -8.23 -8.43
CA TRP A 661 -1.45 -9.52 -8.23
C TRP A 661 -2.42 -10.70 -8.31
N LYS A 662 -1.90 -11.90 -8.58
CA LYS A 662 -2.66 -13.16 -8.68
C LYS A 662 -2.16 -14.17 -7.63
N LEU A 663 -3.00 -15.15 -7.30
CA LEU A 663 -2.70 -16.16 -6.27
C LEU A 663 -1.40 -16.95 -6.51
N ASP A 664 -0.93 -17.08 -7.75
CA ASP A 664 0.36 -17.72 -8.08
C ASP A 664 1.58 -16.98 -7.50
N VAL A 665 1.44 -15.68 -7.22
CA VAL A 665 2.47 -14.90 -6.50
C VAL A 665 2.77 -15.51 -5.13
N LEU A 666 1.79 -16.17 -4.49
CA LEU A 666 1.97 -16.80 -3.17
C LEU A 666 2.98 -17.95 -3.20
N ASP A 667 3.25 -18.56 -4.35
CA ASP A 667 4.19 -19.68 -4.48
C ASP A 667 5.62 -19.30 -4.08
N GLY A 668 6.00 -18.02 -4.20
CA GLY A 668 7.31 -17.49 -3.80
C GLY A 668 7.36 -16.86 -2.40
N MET A 669 6.24 -16.83 -1.67
CA MET A 669 6.11 -16.02 -0.46
C MET A 669 6.55 -16.74 0.81
N GLY A 670 6.49 -18.08 0.84
CA GLY A 670 6.88 -18.87 2.00
C GLY A 670 8.37 -18.78 2.39
N LYS A 671 8.73 -19.40 3.52
CA LYS A 671 10.12 -19.47 3.99
C LYS A 671 11.02 -20.24 3.03
N VAL A 672 12.30 -19.87 3.05
CA VAL A 672 13.35 -20.55 2.30
C VAL A 672 14.50 -20.86 3.23
N GLU A 673 14.89 -22.12 3.26
CA GLU A 673 16.09 -22.60 3.95
C GLU A 673 17.21 -22.81 2.92
N VAL A 674 18.40 -22.28 3.20
CA VAL A 674 19.57 -22.46 2.34
C VAL A 674 20.32 -23.71 2.80
N ASN A 675 20.32 -24.76 1.97
CA ASN A 675 20.98 -26.03 2.25
C ASN A 675 22.47 -25.99 1.90
N THR A 676 22.86 -25.11 0.98
CA THR A 676 24.27 -24.93 0.60
C THR A 676 25.08 -24.45 1.81
N THR A 677 26.13 -25.19 2.17
CA THR A 677 27.08 -24.74 3.18
C THR A 677 27.83 -23.52 2.68
N LEU A 678 27.73 -22.41 3.42
CA LEU A 678 28.37 -21.14 3.11
C LEU A 678 29.58 -20.93 4.03
N PRO A 679 30.61 -20.17 3.60
CA PRO A 679 31.79 -19.94 4.42
C PRO A 679 31.44 -19.22 5.73
N ALA A 680 31.92 -19.73 6.86
CA ALA A 680 31.75 -19.11 8.17
C ALA A 680 32.78 -18.00 8.43
N SER A 681 33.91 -18.01 7.71
CA SER A 681 34.98 -17.02 7.83
C SER A 681 35.66 -16.70 6.51
N THR A 682 36.37 -15.58 6.49
CA THR A 682 37.37 -15.22 5.48
C THR A 682 38.60 -14.61 6.15
N THR A 683 39.68 -14.45 5.39
CA THR A 683 40.88 -13.78 5.90
C THR A 683 40.85 -12.26 5.67
N ILE A 684 41.48 -11.49 6.55
CA ILE A 684 41.61 -10.03 6.41
C ILE A 684 42.13 -9.67 4.99
N GLY A 685 41.43 -8.75 4.34
CA GLY A 685 41.72 -8.27 2.99
C GLY A 685 41.17 -9.16 1.86
N VAL A 686 40.55 -10.30 2.17
CA VAL A 686 40.06 -11.27 1.19
C VAL A 686 38.54 -11.36 1.25
N ALA A 687 37.86 -11.00 0.17
CA ALA A 687 36.42 -11.27 0.03
C ALA A 687 36.17 -12.79 -0.10
N PRO A 688 35.14 -13.34 0.55
CA PRO A 688 34.85 -14.76 0.49
C PRO A 688 34.41 -15.17 -0.92
N ALA A 689 34.79 -16.39 -1.34
CA ALA A 689 34.22 -17.01 -2.52
C ALA A 689 32.81 -17.51 -2.20
N LEU A 690 31.80 -16.83 -2.73
CA LEU A 690 30.39 -17.20 -2.56
C LEU A 690 29.87 -17.86 -3.85
N PRO A 691 28.98 -18.86 -3.76
CA PRO A 691 28.45 -19.53 -4.93
C PRO A 691 27.38 -18.67 -5.60
N ASP A 692 27.32 -18.64 -6.93
CA ASP A 692 26.28 -17.93 -7.70
C ASP A 692 24.93 -18.68 -7.73
N VAL A 693 24.92 -19.92 -7.23
CA VAL A 693 23.75 -20.79 -7.12
C VAL A 693 23.77 -21.47 -5.75
N VAL A 694 22.63 -21.47 -5.06
CA VAL A 694 22.43 -22.17 -3.80
C VAL A 694 21.30 -23.19 -3.91
N ASN A 695 21.47 -24.33 -3.26
CA ASN A 695 20.43 -25.31 -3.07
C ASN A 695 19.55 -24.86 -1.91
N VAL A 696 18.23 -24.79 -2.13
CA VAL A 696 17.28 -24.31 -1.14
C VAL A 696 16.12 -25.27 -0.95
N THR A 697 15.57 -25.28 0.26
CA THR A 697 14.30 -25.95 0.61
C THR A 697 13.21 -24.89 0.76
N LEU A 698 12.12 -25.04 -0.01
CA LEU A 698 10.92 -24.22 0.09
C LEU A 698 9.97 -24.76 1.17
N SER A 699 8.98 -23.97 1.55
CA SER A 699 7.98 -24.34 2.58
C SER A 699 7.23 -25.65 2.33
N ASP A 700 6.97 -25.96 1.06
CA ASP A 700 6.29 -27.19 0.65
C ASP A 700 7.22 -28.43 0.66
N GLY A 701 8.47 -28.26 1.09
CA GLY A 701 9.50 -29.28 1.08
C GLY A 701 10.22 -29.45 -0.26
N THR A 702 9.85 -28.68 -1.29
CA THR A 702 10.53 -28.70 -2.58
C THR A 702 11.98 -28.25 -2.42
N ILE A 703 12.90 -29.09 -2.90
CA ILE A 703 14.33 -28.77 -2.94
C ILE A 703 14.70 -28.40 -4.37
N LYS A 704 15.34 -27.24 -4.56
CA LYS A 704 15.84 -26.82 -5.88
C LYS A 704 17.10 -25.96 -5.79
N ASP A 705 17.88 -25.98 -6.86
CA ASP A 705 18.96 -25.03 -7.07
C ASP A 705 18.37 -23.70 -7.54
N THR A 706 18.82 -22.60 -6.93
CA THR A 706 18.31 -21.25 -7.19
C THR A 706 19.48 -20.28 -7.36
N PRO A 707 19.50 -19.43 -8.42
CA PRO A 707 20.47 -18.37 -8.55
C PRO A 707 20.42 -17.37 -7.39
N ILE A 708 21.58 -16.93 -6.93
CA ILE A 708 21.71 -15.94 -5.86
C ILE A 708 22.64 -14.80 -6.29
N ALA A 709 22.16 -13.56 -6.13
CA ALA A 709 22.94 -12.36 -6.38
C ALA A 709 23.45 -11.78 -5.06
N TRP A 710 24.73 -11.96 -4.76
CA TRP A 710 25.35 -11.45 -3.54
C TRP A 710 25.67 -9.96 -3.63
N SER A 711 25.42 -9.23 -2.56
CA SER A 711 25.87 -7.86 -2.34
C SER A 711 27.08 -7.89 -1.41
N VAL A 712 28.27 -7.80 -2.01
CA VAL A 712 29.56 -7.91 -1.31
C VAL A 712 30.31 -6.59 -1.46
N ASN A 713 30.64 -5.95 -0.34
CA ASN A 713 31.57 -4.82 -0.32
C ASN A 713 32.95 -5.30 0.11
N ALA A 714 33.93 -5.25 -0.80
CA ALA A 714 35.31 -5.68 -0.54
C ALA A 714 35.98 -4.93 0.62
N ASP A 715 35.56 -3.69 0.89
CA ASP A 715 36.12 -2.86 1.97
C ASP A 715 35.72 -3.39 3.35
N SER A 716 34.58 -4.09 3.46
CA SER A 716 34.10 -4.67 4.72
C SER A 716 35.03 -5.77 5.25
N PHE A 717 35.89 -6.36 4.42
CA PHE A 717 36.82 -7.42 4.81
C PHE A 717 38.22 -6.92 5.14
N GLN A 718 38.48 -5.61 5.08
CA GLN A 718 39.82 -5.06 5.34
C GLN A 718 40.21 -5.05 6.83
N LYS A 719 39.25 -5.32 7.73
CA LYS A 719 39.46 -5.30 9.17
C LYS A 719 38.85 -6.56 9.81
N PRO A 720 39.45 -7.09 10.89
CA PRO A 720 38.90 -8.24 11.58
C PRO A 720 37.60 -7.88 12.30
N GLY A 721 36.74 -8.89 12.48
CA GLY A 721 35.45 -8.75 13.12
C GLY A 721 34.34 -9.48 12.38
N VAL A 722 33.10 -9.07 12.62
CA VAL A 722 31.90 -9.71 12.05
C VAL A 722 31.37 -8.88 10.88
N VAL A 723 31.14 -9.53 9.74
CA VAL A 723 30.58 -8.93 8.52
C VAL A 723 29.31 -9.68 8.14
N ASN A 724 28.20 -8.96 7.95
CA ASN A 724 26.98 -9.54 7.38
C ASN A 724 26.96 -9.31 5.87
N ILE A 725 26.75 -10.37 5.10
CA ILE A 725 26.57 -10.32 3.64
C ILE A 725 25.11 -10.66 3.32
N SER A 726 24.51 -9.90 2.42
CA SER A 726 23.17 -10.20 1.89
C SER A 726 23.25 -10.73 0.47
N GLY A 727 22.45 -11.73 0.13
CA GLY A 727 22.18 -12.19 -1.23
C GLY A 727 20.69 -12.15 -1.55
N LEU A 728 20.34 -12.04 -2.83
CA LEU A 728 18.97 -12.07 -3.32
C LEU A 728 18.73 -13.31 -4.19
N LEU A 729 17.73 -14.11 -3.84
CA LEU A 729 17.28 -15.25 -4.63
C LEU A 729 16.38 -14.75 -5.77
N THR A 730 16.98 -14.51 -6.95
CA THR A 730 16.34 -13.75 -8.04
C THR A 730 15.12 -14.44 -8.65
N GLU A 731 15.02 -15.76 -8.53
CA GLU A 731 13.87 -16.55 -9.00
C GLU A 731 12.81 -16.82 -7.91
N LEU A 732 13.05 -16.36 -6.69
CA LEU A 732 12.12 -16.49 -5.56
C LEU A 732 11.73 -15.10 -5.07
N SER A 733 11.22 -14.28 -5.99
CA SER A 733 10.76 -12.91 -5.72
C SER A 733 11.83 -11.99 -5.10
N ASN A 734 13.10 -12.21 -5.44
CA ASN A 734 14.26 -11.52 -4.83
C ASN A 734 14.33 -11.70 -3.30
N LYS A 735 13.90 -12.84 -2.78
CA LYS A 735 13.95 -13.12 -1.35
C LYS A 735 15.38 -12.96 -0.82
N LYS A 736 15.49 -12.19 0.26
CA LYS A 736 16.77 -11.84 0.87
C LYS A 736 17.27 -12.99 1.74
N VAL A 737 18.53 -13.34 1.55
CA VAL A 737 19.31 -14.26 2.38
C VAL A 737 20.41 -13.44 3.04
N GLU A 738 20.54 -13.49 4.35
CA GLU A 738 21.69 -12.94 5.07
C GLU A 738 22.57 -14.07 5.59
N ILE A 739 23.88 -13.85 5.53
CA ILE A 739 24.88 -14.67 6.19
C ILE A 739 25.82 -13.80 7.00
N GLN A 740 26.22 -14.33 8.15
CA GLN A 740 27.25 -13.74 8.99
C GLN A 740 28.58 -14.43 8.71
N LEU A 741 29.64 -13.64 8.53
CA LEU A 741 31.00 -14.10 8.34
C LEU A 741 31.96 -13.45 9.33
N TYR A 742 32.93 -14.22 9.79
CA TYR A 742 34.03 -13.75 10.62
C TYR A 742 35.27 -13.45 9.77
N VAL A 743 35.81 -12.25 9.88
CA VAL A 743 37.07 -11.84 9.25
C VAL A 743 38.20 -12.09 10.24
N ILE A 744 39.07 -13.06 9.92
CA ILE A 744 40.15 -13.55 10.80
C ILE A 744 41.53 -13.32 10.17
N PRO A 745 42.62 -13.27 10.95
CA PRO A 745 43.97 -13.14 10.39
C PRO A 745 44.40 -14.42 9.64
N LYS A 746 45.31 -14.28 8.66
CA LYS A 746 45.86 -15.39 7.85
C LYS A 746 46.87 -16.28 8.64
N GLY A 747 47.28 -15.88 9.83
CA GLY A 747 48.29 -16.57 10.64
C GLY A 747 48.12 -16.31 12.14
N GLY A 748 49.16 -16.63 12.91
CA GLY A 748 49.16 -16.48 14.36
C GLY A 748 48.88 -15.05 14.81
N ALA A 749 47.95 -14.87 15.74
CA ALA A 749 47.63 -13.57 16.31
C ALA A 749 47.43 -13.63 17.83
N TYR A 750 47.84 -12.58 18.53
CA TYR A 750 47.27 -12.29 19.84
C TYR A 750 45.86 -11.75 19.61
N PHE A 751 44.87 -12.30 20.29
CA PHE A 751 43.50 -11.80 20.26
C PHE A 751 42.97 -11.65 21.69
N VAL A 752 43.00 -10.41 22.19
CA VAL A 752 42.63 -10.06 23.55
C VAL A 752 41.23 -9.46 23.53
N HIS A 753 40.32 -10.04 24.30
CA HIS A 753 39.00 -9.45 24.54
C HIS A 753 39.03 -8.75 25.91
N ALA A 754 39.26 -7.45 25.90
CA ALA A 754 39.73 -6.69 27.06
C ALA A 754 38.73 -6.63 28.22
N GLY A 755 37.43 -6.82 27.96
CA GLY A 755 36.43 -6.96 29.02
C GLY A 755 36.52 -8.28 29.80
N GLY A 756 37.24 -9.27 29.29
CA GLY A 756 37.42 -10.58 29.91
C GLY A 756 36.19 -11.49 29.87
N ALA A 757 35.12 -11.10 29.17
CA ALA A 757 33.93 -11.90 29.02
C ALA A 757 34.09 -12.94 27.88
N ASP A 758 33.48 -14.10 28.07
CA ASP A 758 33.55 -15.22 27.14
C ASP A 758 32.36 -15.21 26.17
N THR A 759 32.29 -14.18 25.31
CA THR A 759 31.18 -13.96 24.36
C THR A 759 31.21 -14.95 23.19
N GLN A 760 30.05 -15.19 22.58
CA GLN A 760 29.93 -16.21 21.52
C GLN A 760 30.76 -15.87 20.27
N ASP A 761 30.76 -14.61 19.85
CA ASP A 761 31.54 -14.14 18.71
C ASP A 761 33.06 -14.24 18.94
N TYR A 762 33.54 -13.98 20.15
CA TYR A 762 34.94 -14.23 20.52
C TYR A 762 35.29 -15.72 20.40
N LYS A 763 34.45 -16.62 20.93
CA LYS A 763 34.64 -18.08 20.82
C LYS A 763 34.67 -18.54 19.38
N ASP A 764 33.73 -18.05 18.57
CA ASP A 764 33.63 -18.42 17.17
C ASP A 764 34.88 -17.97 16.41
N MET A 765 35.36 -16.75 16.63
CA MET A 765 36.61 -16.27 16.02
C MET A 765 37.83 -17.09 16.44
N ILE A 766 37.96 -17.45 17.73
CA ILE A 766 39.04 -18.31 18.24
C ILE A 766 38.98 -19.70 17.58
N ALA A 767 37.79 -20.30 17.54
CA ALA A 767 37.59 -21.61 16.91
C ALA A 767 37.89 -21.59 15.40
N LEU A 768 37.51 -20.50 14.71
CA LEU A 768 37.76 -20.31 13.28
C LEU A 768 39.22 -20.00 12.95
N MET A 769 39.95 -19.35 13.86
CA MET A 769 41.39 -19.16 13.75
C MET A 769 42.18 -20.46 13.95
N GLY A 770 41.64 -21.39 14.77
CA GLY A 770 42.36 -22.58 15.24
C GLY A 770 43.22 -22.25 16.47
N GLU A 771 43.14 -23.08 17.51
CA GLU A 771 43.82 -22.84 18.81
C GLU A 771 45.33 -22.66 18.65
N GLU A 772 45.95 -23.32 17.67
CA GLU A 772 47.38 -23.22 17.36
C GLU A 772 47.81 -21.86 16.80
N ASN A 773 46.85 -21.07 16.28
CA ASN A 773 47.07 -19.74 15.72
C ASN A 773 46.70 -18.61 16.70
N VAL A 774 46.27 -18.93 17.93
CA VAL A 774 46.00 -17.94 18.97
C VAL A 774 47.19 -17.87 19.93
N LEU A 775 47.98 -16.81 19.82
CA LEU A 775 49.26 -16.69 20.54
C LEU A 775 49.10 -16.49 22.07
N ASN A 776 47.94 -15.99 22.52
CA ASN A 776 47.58 -15.91 23.93
C ASN A 776 46.92 -17.17 24.52
N GLY A 777 46.71 -18.23 23.72
CA GLY A 777 46.03 -19.45 24.13
C GLY A 777 44.61 -19.19 24.65
N ALA A 778 44.16 -19.97 25.64
CA ALA A 778 42.80 -19.89 26.20
C ALA A 778 42.56 -18.66 27.12
N ILE A 779 43.58 -17.80 27.33
CA ILE A 779 43.48 -16.67 28.23
C ILE A 779 42.90 -15.46 27.49
N ILE A 780 41.68 -15.05 27.89
CA ILE A 780 40.88 -13.98 27.27
C ILE A 780 41.51 -12.59 27.48
N ASP A 781 41.88 -12.30 28.73
CA ASP A 781 42.55 -11.07 29.16
C ASP A 781 43.31 -11.32 30.47
N GLN A 782 44.44 -10.65 30.70
CA GLN A 782 45.24 -10.79 31.92
C GLN A 782 46.08 -9.55 32.21
N LYS A 783 46.63 -9.45 33.42
CA LYS A 783 47.59 -8.40 33.78
C LYS A 783 48.96 -8.74 33.19
N TYR A 784 49.70 -7.73 32.72
CA TYR A 784 51.10 -7.90 32.34
C TYR A 784 51.97 -8.01 33.60
N ASP A 785 52.55 -9.19 33.81
CA ASP A 785 53.42 -9.51 34.95
C ASP A 785 54.50 -10.53 34.54
N PRO A 786 55.55 -10.07 33.82
CA PRO A 786 56.58 -10.95 33.30
C PRO A 786 57.37 -11.68 34.40
N ALA A 787 57.38 -11.15 35.64
CA ALA A 787 58.01 -11.82 36.78
C ALA A 787 57.31 -13.13 37.16
N ASN A 788 56.01 -13.24 36.85
CA ASN A 788 55.18 -14.43 37.06
C ASN A 788 54.84 -15.16 35.75
N GLY A 789 55.59 -14.90 34.67
CA GLY A 789 55.42 -15.55 33.38
C GLY A 789 54.26 -15.01 32.54
N GLN A 790 53.61 -13.93 32.95
CA GLN A 790 52.56 -13.25 32.18
C GLN A 790 53.19 -12.23 31.24
N SER A 791 53.62 -12.71 30.07
CA SER A 791 54.38 -11.94 29.07
C SER A 791 53.56 -10.96 28.24
N TRP A 792 52.25 -10.85 28.48
CA TRP A 792 51.36 -9.89 27.83
C TRP A 792 50.18 -9.55 28.74
N GLY A 793 49.55 -8.39 28.55
CA GLY A 793 48.35 -8.00 29.29
C GLY A 793 48.21 -6.50 29.56
N TYR A 794 47.18 -6.12 30.32
CA TYR A 794 47.00 -4.74 30.77
C TYR A 794 48.02 -4.36 31.85
N VAL A 795 48.43 -3.09 31.87
CA VAL A 795 49.43 -2.58 32.80
C VAL A 795 48.76 -1.79 33.93
N GLY A 796 49.17 -2.04 35.17
CA GLY A 796 48.70 -1.31 36.35
C GLY A 796 47.40 -1.85 36.95
N ASP A 797 46.91 -1.15 37.97
CA ASP A 797 45.68 -1.46 38.72
C ASP A 797 44.63 -0.33 38.59
N ASN A 798 44.77 0.48 37.54
CA ASN A 798 44.01 1.69 37.29
C ASN A 798 42.83 1.48 36.31
N THR A 799 42.46 0.23 36.00
CA THR A 799 41.38 -0.09 35.04
C THR A 799 40.30 -0.98 35.65
N LEU A 800 39.12 -0.98 35.02
CA LEU A 800 37.95 -1.82 35.33
C LEU A 800 37.44 -2.48 34.05
N THR A 801 36.60 -3.50 34.18
CA THR A 801 35.95 -4.18 33.04
C THR A 801 34.43 -4.02 33.06
N SER A 802 33.81 -4.20 31.89
CA SER A 802 32.37 -4.27 31.70
C SER A 802 32.01 -5.34 30.66
N GLY A 803 30.77 -5.82 30.67
CA GLY A 803 30.25 -6.84 29.76
C GLY A 803 29.87 -8.16 30.43
N THR A 804 29.19 -9.02 29.67
CA THR A 804 28.72 -10.35 30.08
C THR A 804 28.97 -11.34 28.94
N SER A 805 28.93 -12.65 29.23
CA SER A 805 29.06 -13.70 28.19
C SER A 805 27.93 -13.70 27.16
N SER A 806 26.79 -13.07 27.47
CA SER A 806 25.68 -12.85 26.53
C SER A 806 25.84 -11.58 25.68
N GLY A 807 26.91 -10.82 25.89
CA GLY A 807 27.26 -9.65 25.09
C GLY A 807 27.92 -10.01 23.76
N ASP A 808 28.55 -9.02 23.15
CA ASP A 808 29.36 -9.15 21.93
C ASP A 808 30.78 -8.61 22.15
N LEU A 809 31.63 -8.81 21.15
CA LEU A 809 33.05 -8.46 21.14
C LEU A 809 33.31 -6.97 21.45
N PHE A 810 32.35 -6.09 21.18
CA PHE A 810 32.48 -4.65 21.43
C PHE A 810 31.88 -4.24 22.79
N GLY A 811 30.74 -4.84 23.16
CA GLY A 811 29.99 -4.55 24.36
C GLY A 811 30.69 -4.99 25.65
N SER A 812 31.65 -5.93 25.58
CA SER A 812 32.56 -6.22 26.69
C SER A 812 33.90 -5.52 26.49
N LEU A 813 34.31 -4.72 27.47
CA LEU A 813 35.45 -3.81 27.34
C LEU A 813 36.19 -3.57 28.66
N ARG A 814 37.42 -3.08 28.56
CA ARG A 814 38.20 -2.50 29.66
C ARG A 814 38.20 -0.98 29.56
N TYR A 815 38.07 -0.31 30.70
CA TYR A 815 38.08 1.15 30.78
C TYR A 815 38.90 1.65 31.96
N LEU A 816 39.41 2.87 31.84
CA LEU A 816 40.17 3.52 32.89
C LEU A 816 39.26 3.86 34.08
N LYS A 817 39.75 3.63 35.31
CA LYS A 817 39.04 4.02 36.52
C LYS A 817 39.10 5.55 36.66
N GLY A 818 37.99 6.19 37.05
CA GLY A 818 37.99 7.63 37.30
C GLY A 818 39.09 8.07 38.28
N ASN A 819 39.76 9.19 37.96
CA ASN A 819 40.85 9.79 38.74
C ASN A 819 42.10 8.89 38.95
N SER A 820 42.39 7.98 38.03
CA SER A 820 43.51 7.02 38.16
C SER A 820 44.63 7.20 37.12
N GLY A 821 44.72 8.40 36.54
CA GLY A 821 45.65 8.76 35.47
C GLY A 821 44.91 9.04 34.16
N ASP A 822 45.66 9.00 33.05
CA ASP A 822 45.18 9.26 31.69
C ASP A 822 45.41 8.08 30.73
N ASP A 823 46.17 7.06 31.14
CA ASP A 823 46.61 5.97 30.27
C ASP A 823 45.95 4.64 30.63
N LEU A 824 45.31 4.04 29.63
CA LEU A 824 44.97 2.62 29.60
C LEU A 824 45.95 1.93 28.66
N THR A 825 46.84 1.09 29.20
CA THR A 825 47.96 0.52 28.46
C THR A 825 47.95 -1.01 28.48
N TYR A 826 48.21 -1.60 27.32
CA TYR A 826 48.51 -3.02 27.14
C TYR A 826 49.96 -3.20 26.68
N ARG A 827 50.63 -4.24 27.19
CA ARG A 827 51.99 -4.63 26.80
C ARG A 827 52.04 -6.07 26.34
N PHE A 828 52.92 -6.34 25.38
CA PHE A 828 53.17 -7.67 24.83
C PHE A 828 54.68 -7.85 24.66
N ASP A 829 55.26 -8.87 25.29
CA ASP A 829 56.61 -9.35 24.97
C ASP A 829 56.48 -10.23 23.71
N ILE A 830 56.77 -9.65 22.56
CA ILE A 830 56.57 -10.23 21.23
C ILE A 830 57.87 -10.19 20.43
N GLY A 831 58.08 -11.15 19.53
CA GLY A 831 59.30 -11.21 18.72
C GLY A 831 59.53 -9.93 17.89
N ASN A 832 60.78 -9.67 17.52
CA ASN A 832 61.08 -8.62 16.56
C ASN A 832 60.49 -8.98 15.19
N GLY A 833 59.82 -8.03 14.55
CA GLY A 833 59.09 -8.28 13.31
C GLY A 833 58.23 -7.08 12.90
N SER A 834 57.42 -7.29 11.86
CA SER A 834 56.39 -6.34 11.42
C SER A 834 55.02 -6.95 11.69
N TYR A 835 54.15 -6.18 12.34
CA TYR A 835 52.83 -6.65 12.78
C TYR A 835 51.75 -5.67 12.37
N ASN A 836 50.56 -6.18 12.05
CA ASN A 836 49.35 -5.38 11.97
C ASN A 836 48.65 -5.40 13.33
N VAL A 837 48.31 -4.22 13.84
CA VAL A 837 47.62 -4.05 15.12
C VAL A 837 46.21 -3.50 14.86
N TYR A 838 45.20 -4.24 15.30
CA TYR A 838 43.80 -3.86 15.22
C TYR A 838 43.24 -3.61 16.61
N VAL A 839 42.43 -2.56 16.73
CA VAL A 839 41.87 -2.13 18.02
C VAL A 839 40.37 -1.89 17.86
N GLY A 840 39.57 -2.67 18.60
CA GLY A 840 38.13 -2.52 18.67
C GLY A 840 37.70 -1.49 19.71
N LEU A 841 36.87 -0.53 19.29
CA LEU A 841 36.43 0.60 20.11
C LEU A 841 34.91 0.77 20.01
N TYR A 842 34.28 0.98 21.16
CA TYR A 842 32.84 1.20 21.30
C TYR A 842 32.54 1.89 22.63
N ASP A 843 31.59 2.84 22.67
CA ASP A 843 31.11 3.45 23.93
C ASP A 843 29.66 3.05 24.21
N PRO A 844 29.43 2.03 25.07
CA PRO A 844 28.08 1.65 25.52
C PRO A 844 27.39 2.75 26.33
N TRP A 845 28.15 3.77 26.75
CA TRP A 845 27.69 4.91 27.53
C TRP A 845 27.73 6.22 26.72
N SER A 846 27.76 6.13 25.39
CA SER A 846 27.82 7.29 24.47
C SER A 846 26.71 8.32 24.70
N GLN A 847 25.52 7.88 25.10
CA GLN A 847 24.40 8.76 25.50
C GLN A 847 24.75 9.68 26.68
N TYR A 848 25.64 9.25 27.58
CA TYR A 848 26.10 10.02 28.73
C TYR A 848 27.35 10.82 28.42
N SER A 849 28.19 10.35 27.50
CA SER A 849 29.43 11.04 27.12
C SER A 849 29.21 12.13 26.07
N ASN A 850 28.18 12.02 25.23
CA ASN A 850 27.78 13.00 24.21
C ASN A 850 28.97 13.49 23.36
N GLY A 851 29.80 12.54 22.89
CA GLY A 851 30.98 12.80 22.06
C GLY A 851 32.18 13.41 22.81
N LYS A 852 32.15 13.50 24.14
CA LYS A 852 33.24 14.07 24.96
C LYS A 852 34.29 13.07 25.41
N ARG A 853 34.08 11.77 25.15
CA ARG A 853 35.09 10.74 25.35
C ARG A 853 36.01 10.73 24.13
N ILE A 854 37.20 11.29 24.31
CA ILE A 854 38.18 11.48 23.24
C ILE A 854 39.51 10.89 23.70
N ALA A 855 40.16 10.07 22.88
CA ALA A 855 41.45 9.49 23.19
C ALA A 855 42.44 9.57 22.03
N ASP A 856 43.72 9.64 22.38
CA ASP A 856 44.81 9.44 21.44
C ASP A 856 45.25 7.97 21.57
N LEU A 857 45.53 7.30 20.45
CA LEU A 857 46.05 5.94 20.45
C LEU A 857 47.53 5.96 20.09
N LEU A 858 48.34 5.41 21.00
CA LEU A 858 49.78 5.37 20.89
C LEU A 858 50.25 3.93 20.71
N LEU A 859 51.19 3.73 19.79
CA LEU A 859 51.95 2.49 19.65
C LEU A 859 53.41 2.77 19.95
N ASN A 860 53.98 2.05 20.91
CA ASN A 860 55.36 2.23 21.39
C ASN A 860 55.69 3.70 21.72
N GLY A 861 54.77 4.36 22.43
CA GLY A 861 54.87 5.77 22.82
C GLY A 861 54.67 6.79 21.69
N THR A 862 54.39 6.36 20.45
CA THR A 862 54.13 7.25 19.31
C THR A 862 52.64 7.35 19.02
N VAL A 863 52.08 8.56 19.00
CA VAL A 863 50.67 8.80 18.62
C VAL A 863 50.45 8.38 17.16
N LYS A 864 49.54 7.43 16.96
CA LYS A 864 49.11 6.93 15.64
C LYS A 864 47.74 7.47 15.25
N THR A 865 46.85 7.62 16.23
CA THR A 865 45.56 8.28 16.06
C THR A 865 45.44 9.38 17.09
N ASN A 866 45.13 10.59 16.65
CA ASN A 866 44.99 11.77 17.49
C ASN A 866 43.51 12.17 17.57
N GLY A 867 42.96 12.29 18.77
CA GLY A 867 41.61 12.79 19.01
C GLY A 867 40.48 11.85 18.56
N TYR A 868 40.64 10.54 18.70
CA TYR A 868 39.57 9.57 18.40
C TYR A 868 38.35 9.81 19.29
N VAL A 869 37.18 10.03 18.68
CA VAL A 869 35.92 10.27 19.39
C VAL A 869 35.14 8.97 19.50
N PHE A 870 34.86 8.55 20.73
CA PHE A 870 34.07 7.35 20.94
C PHE A 870 32.58 7.62 20.70
N THR A 871 31.89 6.66 20.07
CA THR A 871 30.47 6.73 19.75
C THR A 871 29.75 5.41 20.04
N ALA A 872 28.45 5.35 19.79
CA ALA A 872 27.68 4.11 19.79
C ALA A 872 27.97 3.20 18.57
N ALA A 873 28.78 3.65 17.61
CA ALA A 873 29.20 2.82 16.50
C ALA A 873 30.35 1.90 16.93
N LYS A 874 30.28 0.63 16.51
CA LYS A 874 31.38 -0.34 16.67
C LYS A 874 32.43 -0.02 15.61
N ASP A 875 33.62 0.38 16.04
CA ASP A 875 34.70 0.78 15.12
C ASP A 875 35.97 -0.04 15.38
N VAL A 876 36.73 -0.25 14.32
CA VAL A 876 38.01 -0.96 14.34
C VAL A 876 39.06 -0.05 13.74
N LEU A 877 40.06 0.33 14.54
CA LEU A 877 41.24 1.00 14.02
C LEU A 877 42.27 -0.05 13.59
N SER A 878 42.95 0.20 12.47
CA SER A 878 44.03 -0.64 11.97
C SER A 878 45.33 0.16 11.89
N TYR A 879 46.41 -0.45 12.32
CA TYR A 879 47.77 0.08 12.22
C TYR A 879 48.63 -0.96 11.53
N ASP A 880 48.95 -0.69 10.27
CA ASP A 880 49.71 -1.62 9.46
C ASP A 880 51.22 -1.43 9.64
N ASP A 881 51.97 -2.51 9.44
CA ASP A 881 53.43 -2.54 9.43
C ASP A 881 54.10 -1.93 10.67
N VAL A 882 53.57 -2.26 11.85
CA VAL A 882 54.13 -1.85 13.14
C VAL A 882 55.41 -2.64 13.40
N ALA A 883 56.54 -1.96 13.21
CA ALA A 883 57.87 -2.54 13.43
C ALA A 883 58.19 -2.69 14.94
N ILE A 884 58.57 -3.91 15.34
CA ILE A 884 59.04 -4.26 16.67
C ILE A 884 60.53 -4.61 16.61
N THR A 885 61.35 -3.88 17.38
CA THR A 885 62.83 -3.99 17.33
C THR A 885 63.47 -4.35 18.67
N ASP A 886 62.77 -4.17 19.78
CA ASP A 886 63.23 -4.40 21.15
C ASP A 886 62.46 -5.53 21.86
N GLY A 887 61.69 -6.30 21.09
CA GLY A 887 60.91 -7.43 21.58
C GLY A 887 59.64 -7.05 22.35
N LYS A 888 59.16 -5.80 22.21
CA LYS A 888 57.98 -5.31 22.93
C LYS A 888 57.05 -4.49 22.06
N LEU A 889 55.75 -4.74 22.22
CA LEU A 889 54.69 -3.86 21.75
C LEU A 889 53.96 -3.25 22.94
N GLU A 890 53.80 -1.93 22.94
CA GLU A 890 52.96 -1.19 23.87
C GLU A 890 51.84 -0.47 23.10
N LEU A 891 50.59 -0.73 23.48
CA LEU A 891 49.41 -0.01 22.99
C LEU A 891 48.82 0.78 24.15
N THR A 892 48.73 2.11 24.00
CA THR A 892 48.12 3.00 24.99
C THR A 892 46.95 3.74 24.39
N VAL A 893 45.81 3.68 25.05
CA VAL A 893 44.66 4.57 24.82
C VAL A 893 44.77 5.69 25.86
N HIS A 894 45.24 6.85 25.42
CA HIS A 894 45.52 8.01 26.26
C HIS A 894 44.34 8.98 26.23
N ARG A 895 43.90 9.48 27.38
CA ARG A 895 42.87 10.52 27.45
C ARG A 895 43.36 11.77 26.71
N SER A 896 42.70 12.13 25.61
CA SER A 896 43.13 13.28 24.81
C SER A 896 42.96 14.58 25.61
N ALA A 897 43.84 15.54 25.38
CA ALA A 897 43.79 16.85 26.03
C ALA A 897 42.47 17.60 25.77
N ASN A 898 41.77 17.26 24.69
CA ASN A 898 40.48 17.85 24.31
C ASN A 898 39.26 17.11 24.88
N ALA A 899 39.47 16.05 25.68
CA ALA A 899 38.37 15.27 26.26
C ALA A 899 37.64 16.05 27.37
N GLY A 900 36.34 15.84 27.52
CA GLY A 900 35.53 16.53 28.54
C GLY A 900 35.85 16.06 29.97
N ALA A 901 35.81 16.97 30.95
CA ALA A 901 36.17 16.66 32.35
C ALA A 901 35.25 15.63 33.05
N SER A 902 34.04 15.40 32.52
CA SER A 902 33.11 14.38 33.00
C SER A 902 32.82 13.43 31.84
N SER A 903 33.18 12.14 31.96
CA SER A 903 33.02 11.03 30.98
C SER A 903 34.17 10.75 29.98
N SER A 904 35.41 11.13 30.28
CA SER A 904 36.57 10.97 29.38
C SER A 904 37.45 9.73 29.60
N ASP A 905 37.02 8.74 30.37
CA ASP A 905 37.82 7.53 30.61
C ASP A 905 38.16 6.80 29.29
N PRO A 906 39.44 6.57 28.97
CA PRO A 906 39.85 5.70 27.87
C PRO A 906 39.24 4.31 27.98
N GLN A 907 38.91 3.72 26.83
CA GLN A 907 38.26 2.42 26.72
C GLN A 907 38.83 1.61 25.57
N ILE A 908 38.79 0.29 25.71
CA ILE A 908 39.17 -0.64 24.66
C ILE A 908 38.32 -1.91 24.77
N SER A 909 37.72 -2.35 23.67
CA SER A 909 36.91 -3.56 23.66
C SER A 909 37.77 -4.79 23.42
N TRP A 910 38.63 -4.74 22.40
CA TRP A 910 39.52 -5.84 22.05
C TRP A 910 40.75 -5.37 21.29
N ILE A 911 41.79 -6.22 21.26
CA ILE A 911 43.06 -6.01 20.58
C ILE A 911 43.37 -7.25 19.76
N MET A 912 43.74 -7.07 18.50
CA MET A 912 44.31 -8.14 17.67
C MET A 912 45.68 -7.72 17.14
N ILE A 913 46.69 -8.56 17.30
CA ILE A 913 48.05 -8.33 16.77
C ILE A 913 48.41 -9.52 15.89
N ALA A 914 48.48 -9.29 14.57
CA ALA A 914 48.74 -10.31 13.58
C ALA A 914 50.09 -10.10 12.88
N GLU A 915 50.83 -11.17 12.59
CA GLU A 915 52.10 -11.11 11.85
C GLU A 915 51.90 -10.72 10.37
N ASN A 916 52.77 -9.87 9.83
CA ASN A 916 52.76 -9.52 8.40
C ASN A 916 53.49 -10.59 7.57
N GLY A 917 52.74 -11.59 7.12
CA GLY A 917 53.20 -12.62 6.18
C GLY A 917 53.40 -14.00 6.81
N GLU A 918 53.44 -15.04 5.97
CA GLU A 918 53.66 -16.43 6.40
C GLU A 918 54.98 -16.56 7.18
N LYS A 919 54.87 -17.14 8.37
CA LYS A 919 55.99 -17.56 9.22
C LYS A 919 57.10 -18.18 8.35
N PRO A 920 58.37 -17.71 8.41
CA PRO A 920 59.45 -18.48 7.81
C PRO A 920 59.47 -19.85 8.50
N SER A 921 59.30 -20.90 7.69
CA SER A 921 59.44 -22.29 8.15
C SER A 921 60.73 -22.42 8.96
N PRO A 922 60.71 -23.03 10.16
CA PRO A 922 61.93 -23.22 10.92
C PRO A 922 62.91 -24.04 10.08
N SER A 923 64.07 -23.45 9.77
CA SER A 923 65.21 -24.18 9.22
C SER A 923 65.49 -25.39 10.11
N PRO A 924 65.72 -26.60 9.54
CA PRO A 924 66.04 -27.76 10.35
C PRO A 924 67.33 -27.48 11.13
N SER A 925 67.23 -27.51 12.45
CA SER A 925 68.39 -27.48 13.35
C SER A 925 69.12 -28.83 13.26
N PRO A 926 70.47 -28.86 13.30
CA PRO A 926 71.24 -30.08 13.11
C PRO A 926 70.99 -31.10 14.22
N ASP A 927 70.84 -32.34 13.78
CA ASP A 927 70.67 -33.56 14.56
C ASP A 927 71.70 -33.66 15.73
N PRO A 928 71.27 -33.90 16.98
CA PRO A 928 72.18 -34.36 18.02
C PRO A 928 72.43 -35.88 17.87
N THR A 929 73.68 -36.19 17.56
CA THR A 929 74.29 -37.54 17.55
C THR A 929 73.87 -38.38 18.78
N PRO A 930 73.45 -39.65 18.63
CA PRO A 930 73.04 -40.50 19.74
C PRO A 930 74.23 -41.14 20.47
N THR A 931 74.12 -41.34 21.78
CA THR A 931 75.00 -42.20 22.59
C THR A 931 74.14 -43.05 23.55
N PRO A 932 74.50 -44.32 23.81
CA PRO A 932 73.54 -45.39 24.05
C PRO A 932 73.34 -45.74 25.52
N THR A 933 72.18 -46.33 25.84
CA THR A 933 71.90 -47.00 27.13
C THR A 933 71.24 -48.36 26.83
N PRO A 934 71.50 -49.43 27.62
CA PRO A 934 71.50 -50.80 27.10
C PRO A 934 70.18 -51.58 27.24
N THR A 935 70.09 -52.54 26.34
CA THR A 935 69.31 -53.79 26.19
C THR A 935 68.66 -54.47 27.40
N SER A 936 67.43 -54.95 27.15
CA SER A 936 66.93 -56.33 27.37
C SER A 936 65.75 -56.57 26.37
N SER A 937 65.90 -57.26 25.24
CA SER A 937 65.86 -58.73 24.96
C SER A 937 64.47 -59.40 25.21
N PRO A 938 64.03 -60.43 24.45
CA PRO A 938 63.17 -60.26 23.27
C PRO A 938 61.97 -61.24 23.14
N ASP A 939 61.13 -60.95 22.14
CA ASP A 939 60.33 -61.87 21.28
C ASP A 939 59.03 -62.54 21.81
N PRO A 940 58.09 -62.99 20.92
CA PRO A 940 58.07 -62.91 19.45
C PRO A 940 56.75 -62.45 18.77
N THR A 941 56.93 -62.09 17.49
CA THR A 941 56.06 -61.97 16.30
C THR A 941 54.72 -62.75 16.29
N PRO A 942 53.74 -62.35 15.44
CA PRO A 942 53.63 -63.03 14.13
C PRO A 942 53.16 -62.18 12.93
N THR A 943 53.50 -62.69 11.75
CA THR A 943 53.15 -62.24 10.39
C THR A 943 52.05 -63.09 9.73
N SER A 944 51.31 -62.44 8.81
CA SER A 944 50.74 -62.89 7.51
C SER A 944 49.55 -63.89 7.39
N SER A 945 48.46 -63.39 6.76
CA SER A 945 47.64 -63.93 5.61
C SER A 945 46.87 -65.27 5.79
N PRO A 946 45.90 -65.71 4.94
CA PRO A 946 45.04 -65.12 3.87
C PRO A 946 43.49 -65.40 4.06
N ASP A 947 42.69 -64.98 3.07
CA ASP A 947 41.26 -65.27 2.76
C ASP A 947 40.80 -66.75 2.94
N PRO A 948 39.53 -67.06 3.31
CA PRO A 948 38.60 -67.68 2.33
C PRO A 948 37.07 -67.51 2.56
N THR A 949 36.30 -67.70 1.47
CA THR A 949 34.86 -68.13 1.37
C THR A 949 34.74 -69.69 1.38
N PRO A 950 33.58 -70.42 1.33
CA PRO A 950 32.12 -70.12 1.41
C PRO A 950 31.23 -71.11 2.28
N SER A 951 29.92 -70.77 2.50
CA SER A 951 28.64 -71.58 2.68
C SER A 951 28.50 -72.82 3.61
N PRO A 952 27.30 -73.23 4.14
CA PRO A 952 25.96 -73.22 3.51
C PRO A 952 24.71 -72.88 4.38
N ASP A 953 23.59 -72.72 3.67
CA ASP A 953 22.16 -72.53 4.02
C ASP A 953 21.51 -73.71 4.77
N PRO A 954 20.34 -73.56 5.45
CA PRO A 954 19.09 -74.10 4.86
C PRO A 954 17.72 -73.43 5.23
N THR A 955 16.78 -73.45 4.26
CA THR A 955 15.28 -73.42 4.31
C THR A 955 14.63 -74.82 4.58
N PRO A 956 13.28 -75.11 4.53
CA PRO A 956 11.99 -74.43 4.92
C PRO A 956 10.85 -75.33 5.58
N SER A 957 9.72 -74.70 6.06
CA SER A 957 8.27 -75.12 6.20
C SER A 957 7.79 -76.33 7.09
N PRO A 958 6.49 -76.52 7.53
CA PRO A 958 5.19 -76.29 6.82
C PRO A 958 3.92 -75.84 7.62
N SER A 959 2.82 -75.72 6.84
CA SER A 959 1.39 -75.37 7.09
C SER A 959 0.49 -76.54 7.53
N THR A 960 -0.70 -76.28 8.15
CA THR A 960 -2.02 -76.88 7.78
C THR A 960 -3.24 -76.10 8.36
N ASP A 961 -4.29 -75.96 7.53
CA ASP A 961 -5.67 -75.42 7.69
C ASP A 961 -6.61 -76.37 8.54
N PRO A 962 -7.88 -76.04 8.94
CA PRO A 962 -9.04 -75.95 8.02
C PRO A 962 -10.16 -74.89 8.33
N THR A 963 -10.94 -74.59 7.28
CA THR A 963 -12.13 -73.70 7.12
C THR A 963 -13.48 -74.32 7.62
N PRO A 964 -14.66 -73.60 7.70
CA PRO A 964 -15.49 -73.24 6.51
C PRO A 964 -16.36 -71.93 6.55
N SER A 965 -16.53 -71.33 5.35
CA SER A 965 -17.66 -70.64 4.64
C SER A 965 -18.97 -70.18 5.35
N PRO A 966 -19.69 -69.11 4.89
CA PRO A 966 -20.31 -68.92 3.53
C PRO A 966 -20.05 -67.53 2.85
N VAL A 967 -19.90 -67.38 1.52
CA VAL A 967 -20.89 -67.35 0.39
C VAL A 967 -21.95 -66.22 0.60
N SER A 968 -22.21 -65.22 -0.25
CA SER A 968 -22.24 -65.07 -1.73
C SER A 968 -22.20 -63.59 -2.22
N THR A 969 -21.75 -63.39 -3.46
CA THR A 969 -21.98 -62.28 -4.43
C THR A 969 -23.47 -61.89 -4.62
N PRO A 970 -23.90 -60.79 -5.32
CA PRO A 970 -23.19 -60.07 -6.39
C PRO A 970 -23.32 -58.53 -6.47
N ASN A 971 -22.38 -57.97 -7.22
CA ASN A 971 -22.48 -56.68 -7.91
C ASN A 971 -23.46 -56.78 -9.10
N PRO A 972 -24.16 -55.70 -9.47
CA PRO A 972 -24.40 -55.39 -10.87
C PRO A 972 -23.81 -54.03 -11.26
N ASN A 973 -22.94 -54.04 -12.29
CA ASN A 973 -22.93 -53.16 -13.48
C ASN A 973 -23.33 -51.67 -13.30
N THR A 974 -22.71 -50.66 -13.88
CA THR A 974 -21.79 -50.49 -15.02
C THR A 974 -21.68 -48.98 -15.21
N ASN A 975 -20.51 -48.42 -15.52
CA ASN A 975 -20.46 -47.27 -16.42
C ASN A 975 -19.10 -47.20 -17.13
N PRO A 976 -19.06 -46.78 -18.41
CA PRO A 976 -18.00 -47.12 -19.35
C PRO A 976 -16.83 -46.15 -19.34
N ALA A 977 -15.71 -46.65 -19.85
CA ALA A 977 -14.48 -45.92 -20.13
C ALA A 977 -14.67 -44.74 -21.10
N PRO A 978 -13.92 -43.62 -20.93
CA PRO A 978 -13.84 -42.58 -21.94
C PRO A 978 -12.97 -43.01 -23.13
N SER A 979 -13.53 -42.79 -24.32
CA SER A 979 -12.92 -42.93 -25.65
C SER A 979 -11.78 -41.93 -25.87
N PRO A 980 -10.76 -42.23 -26.70
CA PRO A 980 -9.62 -41.34 -26.92
C PRO A 980 -9.99 -40.12 -27.77
N SER A 981 -9.52 -38.94 -27.34
CA SER A 981 -9.59 -37.68 -28.06
C SER A 981 -8.74 -37.72 -29.35
N PRO A 982 -9.19 -37.11 -30.46
CA PRO A 982 -8.45 -37.12 -31.72
C PRO A 982 -7.27 -36.15 -31.73
N SER A 983 -6.19 -36.61 -32.36
CA SER A 983 -5.00 -35.86 -32.78
C SER A 983 -5.35 -34.71 -33.72
N ILE A 984 -4.77 -33.52 -33.49
CA ILE A 984 -4.64 -32.45 -34.49
C ILE A 984 -3.16 -32.09 -34.61
N SER A 985 -2.65 -32.15 -35.85
CA SER A 985 -1.29 -31.83 -36.29
C SER A 985 -1.01 -30.31 -36.29
N PRO A 986 0.27 -29.87 -36.35
CA PRO A 986 0.70 -28.53 -35.98
C PRO A 986 0.45 -27.52 -37.12
N SER A 987 0.06 -26.29 -36.77
CA SER A 987 -0.01 -25.19 -37.72
C SER A 987 0.60 -23.90 -37.17
N ALA A 988 1.66 -23.50 -37.87
CA ALA A 988 2.17 -22.15 -38.12
C ALA A 988 2.62 -21.27 -36.94
N THR A 989 3.93 -21.02 -36.98
CA THR A 989 4.72 -19.96 -36.34
C THR A 989 4.02 -18.60 -36.33
N PRO A 990 4.01 -17.85 -35.20
CA PRO A 990 3.46 -16.50 -35.18
C PRO A 990 4.38 -15.52 -35.91
N SER A 991 3.79 -14.75 -36.82
CA SER A 991 4.37 -13.55 -37.45
C SER A 991 4.44 -12.40 -36.42
N PRO A 992 5.34 -11.42 -36.58
CA PRO A 992 5.66 -10.46 -35.52
C PRO A 992 4.52 -9.50 -35.21
N SER A 993 4.48 -9.13 -33.92
CA SER A 993 3.55 -8.20 -33.27
C SER A 993 3.29 -6.93 -34.10
N ALA A 994 2.01 -6.59 -34.27
CA ALA A 994 1.60 -5.34 -34.91
C ALA A 994 1.97 -4.15 -34.02
N GLU A 995 2.64 -3.15 -34.59
CA GLU A 995 2.99 -1.90 -33.91
C GLU A 995 1.76 -1.19 -33.29
N PRO A 996 1.89 -0.62 -32.07
CA PRO A 996 0.84 0.19 -31.47
C PRO A 996 0.55 1.41 -32.35
N GLN A 997 -0.73 1.62 -32.69
CA GLN A 997 -1.18 2.75 -33.51
C GLN A 997 -0.92 4.09 -32.77
N PRO A 998 -0.49 5.17 -33.48
CA PRO A 998 -0.19 6.44 -32.84
C PRO A 998 -1.46 7.06 -32.24
N VAL A 999 -1.40 7.41 -30.96
CA VAL A 999 -2.49 8.08 -30.20
C VAL A 999 -2.65 9.55 -30.60
N PHE A 1000 -1.61 10.16 -31.22
CA PHE A 1000 -1.58 11.59 -31.57
C PHE A 1000 -1.35 11.79 -33.09
N PRO A 1001 -2.12 12.67 -33.77
CA PRO A 1001 -2.01 12.90 -35.21
C PRO A 1001 -0.63 13.37 -35.70
N ASP A 1002 0.09 14.16 -34.88
CA ASP A 1002 1.40 14.73 -35.20
C ASP A 1002 2.58 13.81 -34.83
N ALA A 1003 2.31 12.67 -34.21
CA ALA A 1003 3.31 11.63 -33.96
C ALA A 1003 3.30 10.54 -35.05
N VAL A 1004 2.32 10.55 -35.96
CA VAL A 1004 2.21 9.56 -37.05
C VAL A 1004 3.43 9.66 -37.97
N GLY A 1005 4.20 8.57 -38.08
CA GLY A 1005 5.42 8.50 -38.90
C GLY A 1005 6.66 9.13 -38.25
N HIS A 1006 6.55 9.65 -37.01
CA HIS A 1006 7.69 10.16 -36.25
C HIS A 1006 8.52 8.99 -35.66
N TRP A 1007 9.86 9.10 -35.62
CA TRP A 1007 10.75 8.02 -35.15
C TRP A 1007 10.47 7.59 -33.70
N ALA A 1008 9.95 8.51 -32.87
CA ALA A 1008 9.56 8.25 -31.48
C ALA A 1008 8.10 7.75 -31.32
N SER A 1009 7.34 7.53 -32.39
CA SER A 1009 5.91 7.23 -32.34
C SER A 1009 5.56 6.06 -31.41
N ALA A 1010 6.34 4.98 -31.43
CA ALA A 1010 6.12 3.82 -30.56
C ALA A 1010 6.36 4.15 -29.08
N SER A 1011 7.44 4.86 -28.76
CA SER A 1011 7.75 5.33 -27.40
C SER A 1011 6.68 6.29 -26.88
N ILE A 1012 6.21 7.20 -27.73
CA ILE A 1012 5.13 8.15 -27.44
C ILE A 1012 3.83 7.40 -27.11
N ALA A 1013 3.42 6.46 -27.97
CA ALA A 1013 2.20 5.68 -27.75
C ALA A 1013 2.28 4.86 -26.46
N LYS A 1014 3.45 4.26 -26.17
CA LYS A 1014 3.69 3.49 -24.94
C LYS A 1014 3.52 4.35 -23.68
N LEU A 1015 4.21 5.49 -23.61
CA LEU A 1015 4.14 6.36 -22.43
C LEU A 1015 2.80 7.07 -22.27
N ALA A 1016 2.12 7.37 -23.37
CA ALA A 1016 0.77 7.91 -23.34
C ALA A 1016 -0.24 6.87 -22.82
N GLY A 1017 -0.13 5.61 -23.25
CA GLY A 1017 -0.95 4.50 -22.74
C GLY A 1017 -0.76 4.27 -21.24
N GLN A 1018 0.46 4.47 -20.73
CA GLN A 1018 0.79 4.36 -19.31
C GLN A 1018 0.56 5.67 -18.52
N LYS A 1019 0.01 6.71 -19.14
CA LYS A 1019 -0.23 8.03 -18.53
C LYS A 1019 1.02 8.73 -17.95
N ILE A 1020 2.23 8.32 -18.34
CA ILE A 1020 3.49 8.91 -17.89
C ILE A 1020 3.80 10.20 -18.65
N LEU A 1021 3.65 10.17 -19.98
CA LEU A 1021 3.84 11.32 -20.85
C LEU A 1021 2.73 11.38 -21.90
N GLY A 1022 1.75 12.25 -21.67
CA GLY A 1022 0.62 12.50 -22.56
C GLY A 1022 0.85 13.65 -23.55
N GLY A 1023 -0.13 13.86 -24.44
CA GLY A 1023 -0.18 14.98 -25.37
C GLY A 1023 -0.71 16.26 -24.75
N PHE A 1024 -0.82 17.30 -25.57
CA PHE A 1024 -1.40 18.58 -25.23
C PHE A 1024 -2.94 18.54 -25.40
N PRO A 1025 -3.67 19.48 -24.77
CA PRO A 1025 -5.14 19.54 -24.87
C PRO A 1025 -5.68 19.69 -26.31
N ASP A 1026 -4.86 20.20 -27.24
CA ASP A 1026 -5.17 20.30 -28.67
C ASP A 1026 -5.10 18.95 -29.42
N GLY A 1027 -4.86 17.84 -28.70
CA GLY A 1027 -4.76 16.50 -29.25
C GLY A 1027 -3.40 16.18 -29.91
N SER A 1028 -2.44 17.11 -29.89
CA SER A 1028 -1.09 16.90 -30.44
C SER A 1028 -0.09 16.44 -29.36
N PHE A 1029 0.99 15.78 -29.74
CA PHE A 1029 2.08 15.42 -28.83
C PHE A 1029 3.23 16.43 -28.83
N LYS A 1030 3.42 17.15 -29.94
CA LYS A 1030 4.54 18.06 -30.26
C LYS A 1030 5.90 17.41 -30.02
N PRO A 1031 6.25 16.33 -30.75
CA PRO A 1031 7.46 15.54 -30.50
C PRO A 1031 8.76 16.36 -30.52
N ASP A 1032 8.85 17.36 -31.39
CA ASP A 1032 10.05 18.21 -31.55
C ASP A 1032 10.09 19.43 -30.63
N LYS A 1033 9.05 19.67 -29.82
CA LYS A 1033 9.04 20.76 -28.84
C LYS A 1033 10.05 20.48 -27.73
N GLN A 1034 10.84 21.49 -27.35
CA GLN A 1034 11.71 21.42 -26.18
C GLN A 1034 10.90 21.22 -24.90
N MET A 1035 11.35 20.33 -24.01
CA MET A 1035 10.66 20.07 -22.75
C MET A 1035 11.09 21.07 -21.67
N SER A 1036 10.13 21.66 -20.98
CA SER A 1036 10.40 22.52 -19.83
C SER A 1036 10.74 21.70 -18.57
N ARG A 1037 11.38 22.34 -17.59
CA ARG A 1037 11.66 21.74 -16.28
C ARG A 1037 10.40 21.25 -15.57
N ALA A 1038 9.30 22.00 -15.65
CA ALA A 1038 8.01 21.61 -15.09
C ALA A 1038 7.40 20.38 -15.80
N GLU A 1039 7.45 20.34 -17.13
CA GLU A 1039 7.00 19.19 -17.92
C GLU A 1039 7.78 17.93 -17.55
N PHE A 1040 9.10 18.04 -17.41
CA PHE A 1040 9.93 16.90 -17.06
C PHE A 1040 9.76 16.46 -15.61
N ALA A 1041 9.60 17.39 -14.66
CA ALA A 1041 9.27 17.06 -13.28
C ALA A 1041 7.98 16.22 -13.20
N ALA A 1042 6.95 16.58 -13.97
CA ALA A 1042 5.72 15.78 -14.05
C ALA A 1042 5.97 14.38 -14.62
N VAL A 1043 6.79 14.27 -15.67
CA VAL A 1043 7.15 12.96 -16.27
C VAL A 1043 7.90 12.08 -15.26
N VAL A 1044 8.89 12.63 -14.57
CA VAL A 1044 9.70 11.87 -13.60
C VAL A 1044 8.86 11.51 -12.36
N SER A 1045 8.02 12.43 -11.87
CA SER A 1045 7.10 12.14 -10.76
C SER A 1045 6.14 11.00 -11.09
N ARG A 1046 5.59 10.97 -12.32
CA ARG A 1046 4.71 9.89 -12.77
C ARG A 1046 5.46 8.59 -13.05
N LEU A 1047 6.67 8.68 -13.60
CA LEU A 1047 7.55 7.52 -13.79
C LEU A 1047 7.87 6.83 -12.47
N LEU A 1048 8.03 7.60 -11.39
CA LEU A 1048 8.30 7.11 -10.05
C LEU A 1048 7.04 6.78 -9.25
N HIS A 1049 5.86 7.00 -9.81
CA HIS A 1049 4.57 6.84 -9.12
C HIS A 1049 4.52 7.58 -7.76
N LEU A 1050 5.12 8.78 -7.70
CA LEU A 1050 5.08 9.59 -6.48
C LEU A 1050 3.66 10.14 -6.28
N GLU A 1051 3.14 9.98 -5.06
CA GLU A 1051 1.88 10.58 -4.65
C GLU A 1051 1.97 12.11 -4.76
N PRO A 1052 0.93 12.78 -5.29
CA PRO A 1052 0.83 14.24 -5.26
C PRO A 1052 0.99 14.79 -3.84
N SER A 1053 1.98 15.66 -3.64
CA SER A 1053 2.18 16.32 -2.35
C SER A 1053 1.47 17.68 -2.33
N GLU A 1054 0.64 17.92 -1.31
CA GLU A 1054 -0.12 19.15 -1.12
C GLU A 1054 0.70 20.21 -0.34
N GLY A 1055 0.62 21.46 -0.77
CA GLY A 1055 1.27 22.59 -0.08
C GLY A 1055 2.09 23.49 -1.01
N LYS A 1056 2.89 24.38 -0.42
CA LYS A 1056 3.78 25.28 -1.16
C LYS A 1056 5.20 24.72 -1.11
N THR A 1057 5.84 24.54 -2.27
CA THR A 1057 7.27 24.21 -2.33
C THR A 1057 8.14 25.30 -1.71
N SER A 1058 9.39 24.98 -1.36
CA SER A 1058 10.38 25.96 -0.92
C SER A 1058 10.86 26.90 -2.04
N PHE A 1059 10.47 26.66 -3.30
CA PHE A 1059 10.87 27.49 -4.44
C PHE A 1059 9.96 28.71 -4.59
N GLU A 1060 10.54 29.90 -4.64
CA GLU A 1060 9.77 31.15 -4.66
C GLU A 1060 9.01 31.40 -5.97
N ASP A 1061 9.47 30.80 -7.07
CA ASP A 1061 8.92 30.96 -8.43
C ASP A 1061 7.95 29.83 -8.83
N ILE A 1062 7.54 29.00 -7.88
CA ILE A 1062 6.47 28.01 -8.06
C ILE A 1062 5.24 28.47 -7.26
N PRO A 1063 4.19 28.96 -7.94
CA PRO A 1063 2.89 29.16 -7.31
C PRO A 1063 2.35 27.81 -6.82
N SER A 1064 1.76 27.75 -5.61
CA SER A 1064 1.13 26.53 -5.10
C SER A 1064 -0.02 26.02 -5.99
N THR A 1065 -0.57 26.90 -6.83
CA THR A 1065 -1.62 26.61 -7.82
C THR A 1065 -1.09 26.15 -9.18
N ALA A 1066 0.23 26.10 -9.38
CA ALA A 1066 0.78 25.61 -10.64
C ALA A 1066 0.47 24.12 -10.80
N TRP A 1067 0.02 23.70 -12.00
CA TRP A 1067 -0.32 22.29 -12.28
C TRP A 1067 0.84 21.32 -11.98
N TYR A 1068 2.08 21.84 -12.04
CA TYR A 1068 3.32 21.11 -11.76
C TYR A 1068 3.80 21.22 -10.30
N ASN A 1069 3.16 22.03 -9.44
CA ASN A 1069 3.59 22.23 -8.05
C ASN A 1069 3.67 20.90 -7.30
N GLN A 1070 2.62 20.09 -7.36
CA GLN A 1070 2.55 18.77 -6.71
C GLN A 1070 3.71 17.84 -7.16
N TYR A 1071 4.07 17.87 -8.44
CA TYR A 1071 5.13 17.02 -8.98
C TYR A 1071 6.53 17.53 -8.59
N VAL A 1072 6.73 18.85 -8.61
CA VAL A 1072 7.99 19.44 -8.18
C VAL A 1072 8.17 19.28 -6.66
N MET A 1073 7.10 19.37 -5.88
CA MET A 1073 7.11 19.14 -4.44
C MET A 1073 7.48 17.70 -4.11
N GLY A 1074 6.78 16.71 -4.70
CA GLY A 1074 7.10 15.31 -4.48
C GLY A 1074 8.55 14.97 -4.85
N LEU A 1075 9.07 15.52 -5.96
CA LEU A 1075 10.48 15.33 -6.34
C LEU A 1075 11.48 16.11 -5.46
N TYR A 1076 11.07 17.24 -4.87
CA TYR A 1076 11.89 17.99 -3.91
C TYR A 1076 11.98 17.25 -2.57
N GLU A 1077 10.86 16.74 -2.06
CA GLU A 1077 10.78 15.95 -0.83
C GLU A 1077 11.55 14.63 -0.97
N ALA A 1078 11.50 14.01 -2.15
CA ALA A 1078 12.32 12.85 -2.49
C ALA A 1078 13.82 13.15 -2.70
N GLY A 1079 14.24 14.42 -2.58
CA GLY A 1079 15.64 14.83 -2.75
C GLY A 1079 16.15 14.76 -4.21
N ILE A 1080 15.26 14.60 -5.19
CA ILE A 1080 15.60 14.44 -6.61
C ILE A 1080 15.88 15.82 -7.23
N ILE A 1081 15.02 16.80 -6.96
CA ILE A 1081 15.16 18.18 -7.43
C ILE A 1081 15.58 19.07 -6.26
N THR A 1082 16.61 19.90 -6.44
CA THR A 1082 17.12 20.83 -5.41
C THR A 1082 17.04 22.30 -5.81
N GLY A 1083 16.53 22.60 -7.01
CA GLY A 1083 16.47 23.95 -7.58
C GLY A 1083 17.84 24.56 -7.90
N PHE A 1084 17.85 25.86 -8.18
CA PHE A 1084 19.04 26.66 -8.44
C PHE A 1084 19.55 27.32 -7.15
N GLN A 1085 20.82 27.75 -7.14
CA GLN A 1085 21.44 28.42 -5.98
C GLN A 1085 20.73 29.72 -5.56
N ASP A 1086 19.97 30.33 -6.46
CA ASP A 1086 19.16 31.53 -6.20
C ASP A 1086 17.81 31.21 -5.54
N GLY A 1087 17.54 29.95 -5.19
CA GLY A 1087 16.29 29.51 -4.54
C GLY A 1087 15.11 29.30 -5.50
N SER A 1088 15.33 29.41 -6.81
CA SER A 1088 14.29 29.22 -7.83
C SER A 1088 14.32 27.82 -8.46
N PHE A 1089 13.22 27.40 -9.06
CA PHE A 1089 13.11 26.17 -9.85
C PHE A 1089 13.16 26.41 -11.37
N LYS A 1090 12.75 27.60 -11.83
CA LYS A 1090 12.63 28.04 -13.23
C LYS A 1090 11.76 27.10 -14.07
N PRO A 1091 10.46 26.95 -13.74
CA PRO A 1091 9.60 25.90 -14.30
C PRO A 1091 9.45 25.93 -15.82
N ASN A 1092 9.47 27.12 -16.43
CA ASN A 1092 9.33 27.31 -17.88
C ASN A 1092 10.66 27.25 -18.64
N LEU A 1093 11.79 27.11 -17.94
CA LEU A 1093 13.09 26.99 -18.58
C LEU A 1093 13.18 25.63 -19.29
N GLU A 1094 13.57 25.65 -20.56
CA GLU A 1094 13.82 24.44 -21.33
C GLU A 1094 15.05 23.70 -20.80
N LEU A 1095 14.95 22.39 -20.63
CA LEU A 1095 16.05 21.57 -20.11
C LEU A 1095 17.14 21.36 -21.15
N THR A 1096 18.39 21.52 -20.72
CA THR A 1096 19.52 20.91 -21.45
C THR A 1096 19.52 19.39 -21.21
N ARG A 1097 20.16 18.64 -22.12
CA ARG A 1097 20.29 17.19 -22.01
C ARG A 1097 21.01 16.78 -20.72
N GLU A 1098 22.10 17.47 -20.35
CA GLU A 1098 22.83 17.17 -19.12
C GLU A 1098 22.02 17.43 -17.83
N GLU A 1099 21.13 18.44 -17.82
CA GLU A 1099 20.20 18.67 -16.69
C GLU A 1099 19.15 17.57 -16.57
N ALA A 1100 18.59 17.11 -17.70
CA ALA A 1100 17.61 16.02 -17.71
C ALA A 1100 18.23 14.72 -17.21
N PHE A 1101 19.46 14.42 -17.60
CA PHE A 1101 20.19 13.23 -17.13
C PHE A 1101 20.50 13.26 -15.65
N VAL A 1102 20.84 14.42 -15.08
CA VAL A 1102 21.07 14.52 -13.63
C VAL A 1102 19.80 14.29 -12.83
N ILE A 1103 18.67 14.85 -13.26
CA ILE A 1103 17.38 14.61 -12.59
C ILE A 1103 16.99 13.13 -12.70
N LEU A 1104 17.15 12.52 -13.89
CA LEU A 1104 16.82 11.11 -14.11
C LEU A 1104 17.74 10.17 -13.33
N HIS A 1105 19.04 10.47 -13.25
CA HIS A 1105 19.99 9.70 -12.45
C HIS A 1105 19.62 9.72 -10.96
N ARG A 1106 19.26 10.89 -10.41
CA ARG A 1106 18.81 10.99 -9.03
C ARG A 1106 17.51 10.23 -8.79
N ALA A 1107 16.57 10.35 -9.72
CA ALA A 1107 15.30 9.63 -9.67
C ALA A 1107 15.47 8.11 -9.66
N LEU A 1108 16.46 7.59 -10.36
CA LEU A 1108 16.66 6.15 -10.57
C LEU A 1108 17.86 5.60 -9.80
N LYS A 1109 18.51 6.37 -8.93
CA LYS A 1109 19.83 6.03 -8.35
C LYS A 1109 19.87 4.62 -7.76
N ASP A 1110 18.78 4.21 -7.11
CA ASP A 1110 18.66 2.91 -6.45
C ASP A 1110 18.17 1.78 -7.39
N GLN A 1111 17.72 2.13 -8.60
CA GLN A 1111 17.15 1.22 -9.59
C GLN A 1111 18.08 0.95 -10.78
N LEU A 1112 19.13 1.77 -10.96
CA LEU A 1112 20.08 1.61 -12.06
C LEU A 1112 20.96 0.37 -11.85
N LYS A 1113 20.65 -0.70 -12.58
CA LYS A 1113 21.51 -1.87 -12.70
C LYS A 1113 22.52 -1.65 -13.81
N VAL A 1114 23.81 -1.79 -13.52
CA VAL A 1114 24.86 -1.79 -14.53
C VAL A 1114 24.68 -3.03 -15.41
N LEU A 1115 24.60 -2.84 -16.73
CA LEU A 1115 24.51 -3.95 -17.66
C LEU A 1115 25.91 -4.57 -17.81
N ALA A 1116 26.09 -5.78 -17.27
CA ALA A 1116 27.27 -6.59 -17.57
C ALA A 1116 27.34 -6.81 -19.09
N ASP A 1117 28.47 -6.46 -19.70
CA ASP A 1117 28.74 -6.46 -21.16
C ASP A 1117 28.29 -5.24 -22.01
N ALA A 1118 27.82 -4.13 -21.41
CA ALA A 1118 27.68 -2.90 -22.19
C ALA A 1118 29.06 -2.30 -22.52
N SER A 1119 29.52 -2.39 -23.77
CA SER A 1119 30.64 -1.60 -24.25
C SER A 1119 30.32 -0.12 -24.04
N LYS A 1120 30.94 0.52 -23.04
CA LYS A 1120 30.64 1.92 -22.68
C LYS A 1120 30.78 2.80 -23.94
N PRO A 1121 29.69 3.37 -24.49
CA PRO A 1121 29.80 4.35 -25.55
C PRO A 1121 30.71 5.49 -25.06
N THR A 1122 31.74 5.81 -25.83
CA THR A 1122 32.58 6.98 -25.58
C THR A 1122 32.08 8.12 -26.46
N PHE A 1123 31.58 9.19 -25.84
CA PHE A 1123 31.08 10.34 -26.57
C PHE A 1123 32.23 11.24 -27.02
N THR A 1124 32.21 11.64 -28.29
CA THR A 1124 33.25 12.47 -28.91
C THR A 1124 33.28 13.90 -28.34
N ASP A 1125 32.15 14.37 -27.82
CA ASP A 1125 31.94 15.67 -27.21
C ASP A 1125 31.94 15.64 -25.67
N LYS A 1126 32.49 14.58 -25.05
CA LYS A 1126 32.56 14.43 -23.59
C LYS A 1126 33.22 15.62 -22.86
N ALA A 1127 34.12 16.34 -23.54
CA ALA A 1127 34.75 17.55 -23.00
C ALA A 1127 33.78 18.72 -22.79
N GLY A 1128 32.59 18.69 -23.43
CA GLY A 1128 31.52 19.67 -23.26
C GLY A 1128 30.57 19.36 -22.10
N ILE A 1129 30.73 18.22 -21.41
CA ILE A 1129 29.90 17.84 -20.27
C ILE A 1129 30.31 18.66 -19.04
N SER A 1130 29.34 19.27 -18.36
CA SER A 1130 29.61 19.94 -17.08
C SER A 1130 30.12 18.94 -16.04
N SER A 1131 31.07 19.36 -15.19
CA SER A 1131 31.61 18.52 -14.12
C SER A 1131 30.53 17.93 -13.20
N TRP A 1132 29.45 18.67 -12.94
CA TRP A 1132 28.32 18.25 -12.10
C TRP A 1132 27.39 17.22 -12.76
N ALA A 1133 27.52 16.99 -14.08
CA ALA A 1133 26.70 16.02 -14.82
C ALA A 1133 27.44 14.71 -15.14
N ASN A 1134 28.76 14.66 -14.94
CA ASN A 1134 29.60 13.51 -15.30
C ASN A 1134 29.11 12.21 -14.67
N GLU A 1135 28.88 12.21 -13.35
CA GLU A 1135 28.43 11.01 -12.62
C GLU A 1135 27.11 10.47 -13.19
N ALA A 1136 26.14 11.36 -13.42
CA ALA A 1136 24.84 10.97 -13.94
C ALA A 1136 24.91 10.39 -15.35
N ILE A 1137 25.71 11.00 -16.22
CA ILE A 1137 25.90 10.54 -17.60
C ILE A 1137 26.62 9.20 -17.60
N GLU A 1138 27.66 9.02 -16.79
CA GLU A 1138 28.38 7.75 -16.68
C GLU A 1138 27.47 6.62 -16.18
N ALA A 1139 26.69 6.87 -15.12
CA ALA A 1139 25.78 5.88 -14.54
C ALA A 1139 24.65 5.48 -15.51
N LEU A 1140 23.98 6.45 -16.13
CA LEU A 1140 22.90 6.18 -17.09
C LEU A 1140 23.41 5.50 -18.35
N THR A 1141 24.63 5.83 -18.78
CA THR A 1141 25.28 5.17 -19.93
C THR A 1141 25.63 3.71 -19.58
N ALA A 1142 26.16 3.47 -18.37
CA ALA A 1142 26.50 2.12 -17.88
C ALA A 1142 25.25 1.23 -17.69
N ALA A 1143 24.12 1.84 -17.34
CA ALA A 1143 22.82 1.16 -17.26
C ALA A 1143 22.12 0.99 -18.63
N GLY A 1144 22.72 1.48 -19.73
CA GLY A 1144 22.15 1.40 -21.08
C GLY A 1144 20.93 2.29 -21.31
N VAL A 1145 20.63 3.19 -20.37
CA VAL A 1145 19.48 4.13 -20.41
C VAL A 1145 19.71 5.23 -21.45
N ILE A 1146 20.95 5.68 -21.62
CA ILE A 1146 21.34 6.66 -22.64
C ILE A 1146 22.41 6.08 -23.57
N LYS A 1147 22.28 6.34 -24.88
CA LYS A 1147 23.18 5.82 -25.93
C LYS A 1147 23.88 6.90 -26.77
N GLY A 1148 23.50 8.17 -26.62
CA GLY A 1148 23.96 9.27 -27.50
C GLY A 1148 23.31 9.22 -28.88
N TYR A 1149 23.78 10.09 -29.79
CA TYR A 1149 23.36 10.12 -31.19
C TYR A 1149 24.22 9.19 -32.05
N GLU A 1150 23.73 8.84 -33.24
CA GLU A 1150 24.43 7.95 -34.19
C GLU A 1150 25.81 8.49 -34.64
N ASP A 1151 26.02 9.80 -34.57
CA ASP A 1151 27.30 10.46 -34.86
C ASP A 1151 28.33 10.34 -33.73
N GLY A 1152 27.99 9.66 -32.63
CA GLY A 1152 28.85 9.45 -31.47
C GLY A 1152 28.92 10.64 -30.51
N THR A 1153 28.00 11.61 -30.60
CA THR A 1153 27.89 12.75 -29.68
C THR A 1153 26.80 12.54 -28.62
N LEU A 1154 26.91 13.24 -27.48
CA LEU A 1154 25.86 13.30 -26.45
C LEU A 1154 25.05 14.60 -26.52
N ARG A 1155 25.67 15.68 -27.02
CA ARG A 1155 25.19 17.06 -27.11
C ARG A 1155 24.69 17.60 -25.77
N PRO A 1156 25.52 17.59 -24.70
CA PRO A 1156 25.06 17.84 -23.34
C PRO A 1156 24.40 19.21 -23.14
N LYS A 1157 24.81 20.23 -23.91
CA LYS A 1157 24.28 21.60 -23.82
C LYS A 1157 23.02 21.86 -24.65
N ASP A 1158 22.67 20.96 -25.56
CA ASP A 1158 21.50 21.13 -26.40
C ASP A 1158 20.22 20.96 -25.58
N LYS A 1159 19.14 21.61 -26.02
CA LYS A 1159 17.82 21.47 -25.40
C LYS A 1159 17.21 20.12 -25.78
N ILE A 1160 16.69 19.40 -24.79
CA ILE A 1160 16.11 18.07 -24.99
C ILE A 1160 14.65 18.17 -25.46
N THR A 1161 14.29 17.40 -26.48
CA THR A 1161 12.92 17.39 -27.02
C THR A 1161 12.02 16.40 -26.29
N ARG A 1162 10.70 16.55 -26.46
CA ARG A 1162 9.71 15.61 -25.93
C ARG A 1162 9.87 14.20 -26.51
N ALA A 1163 10.21 14.07 -27.79
CA ALA A 1163 10.48 12.79 -28.42
C ALA A 1163 11.71 12.09 -27.83
N GLU A 1164 12.78 12.82 -27.53
CA GLU A 1164 13.99 12.27 -26.90
C GLU A 1164 13.72 11.78 -25.49
N ILE A 1165 12.99 12.57 -24.68
CA ILE A 1165 12.56 12.12 -23.35
C ILE A 1165 11.63 10.93 -23.44
N ALA A 1166 10.69 10.92 -24.39
CA ALA A 1166 9.80 9.78 -24.58
C ALA A 1166 10.59 8.51 -24.92
N SER A 1167 11.59 8.60 -25.79
CA SER A 1167 12.44 7.47 -26.15
C SER A 1167 13.23 6.92 -24.96
N ILE A 1168 13.86 7.80 -24.17
CA ILE A 1168 14.65 7.42 -22.99
C ILE A 1168 13.74 6.81 -21.91
N VAL A 1169 12.64 7.47 -21.58
CA VAL A 1169 11.74 7.03 -20.50
C VAL A 1169 11.01 5.75 -20.89
N ALA A 1170 10.62 5.59 -22.16
CA ALA A 1170 9.99 4.36 -22.65
C ALA A 1170 10.88 3.11 -22.51
N SER A 1171 12.21 3.28 -22.46
CA SER A 1171 13.16 2.18 -22.22
C SER A 1171 13.19 1.71 -20.77
N LEU A 1172 12.71 2.54 -19.84
CA LEU A 1172 12.71 2.28 -18.40
C LEU A 1172 11.45 1.57 -17.92
N VAL A 1173 10.33 1.71 -18.64
CA VAL A 1173 9.07 1.05 -18.31
C VAL A 1173 8.94 -0.31 -18.97
N LYS A 1174 8.46 -1.31 -18.23
CA LYS A 1174 8.18 -2.65 -18.78
C LYS A 1174 6.94 -2.62 -19.68
N SER A 1175 6.95 -3.46 -20.71
CA SER A 1175 5.89 -3.61 -21.73
C SER A 1175 4.65 -4.28 -21.18
#